data_AF-A0A4E9EQ07-F1
#
_entry.id   AF-A0A4E9EQ07-F1
#
_cell.length_a   1.000
_cell.length_b   1.000
_cell.length_c   1.000
_cell.angle_alpha   90.00
_cell.angle_beta   90.00
_cell.angle_gamma   90.00
#
_symmetry.space_group_name_H-M   'P 1'
#
loop_
_entity.id
_entity.type
_entity.pdbx_description
1 polymer ?
#
loop_
_entity_poly.entity_id
_entity_poly.type
_entity_poly.pdbx_seq_one_letter_code
_entity_poly.pdbx_strand_id
1 'polypeptide(L)'
;MASFKTSSLFAITTLVVQVAAHGHVDWIITNGVAYRGNPTQFPVAGWITGATDNGYVEPNSFSDPDIICHRAARNARGHIAVSAGDKISLKWNDWPSSHKGPVIDYLAKCPGNCQDADKNDLEFFKIGEEGLIDLSKDSGHWASDVLISNGNSWTLQIPSALASGNYVLRHEIIALHGAGQRNGAQNYPQCFNIKVTEGGNVLPEGVKGTALYKSDDPGILFDLYVPRGSLSYDIPGPTLVPGLPSSVEQRTTTATATSSAKIPGQQTTSSSSSSSLSSSSSSSSASTATPGNSSSSSSSSSTGSQGTTLITTTTSKSDSTPTGDIMCGPVHGLAKYSQCGGKNYVGQTVCAWGATCQVVNEYYWQSYKMVGVPTSRGCGNCRKAKKKAWPSCVPSQDTLLTFTSVTWHSRHAGAVREYAKAVQGAEFHQYNPVTAPKTTPSNETTKLAAEFVDLIGITDERYSFEIYGPRFFKTLPQRFGSHPVLDDMTSAVIASFQSVRLRKQSSPRALSLFGKALRSLQECLNDPKQPVTFKLELVIMVMLCQLWIDNKSSNKHRGIIAHLLEEAVTQRQIIDSNDLRGFCLQGVYAALSDPNVELGSWYWDVALQDPTQARPHHYEQGLYCFELCAIGDLPVFLRDPERYLYQLKCYWNTLSTERPMMRHKYEMAIPMALAPNATFLSRLKAIEYASGHAILLIQAALIGPTIKPFGVLPAYTEKSHQICDEAITLAQQCQAFRPCGSSWAAELLKMVWAALDDGYRNEELEELMDRYAEDVQGADYLGEAKNMRNRFDRLGWSNNQRFLTAAKDGQDASPPCVIL
;
A
#
# COMPACT_ATOMS: atom_id res chain seq x y z
N MET A 1 15.03 -12.69 -15.83
CA MET A 1 14.67 -12.69 -14.39
C MET A 1 14.84 -11.28 -13.86
N ALA A 2 13.80 -10.68 -13.29
CA ALA A 2 13.87 -9.36 -12.66
C ALA A 2 13.17 -9.45 -11.31
N SER A 3 13.93 -9.31 -10.22
CA SER A 3 13.38 -9.22 -8.87
C SER A 3 12.83 -7.82 -8.65
N PHE A 4 11.58 -7.71 -8.21
CA PHE A 4 10.99 -6.42 -7.89
C PHE A 4 11.35 -5.96 -6.49
N LYS A 5 11.63 -4.67 -6.40
CA LYS A 5 12.46 -4.08 -5.35
C LYS A 5 11.63 -3.78 -4.11
N THR A 6 11.77 -4.61 -3.08
CA THR A 6 11.51 -4.16 -1.70
C THR A 6 12.48 -3.04 -1.36
N SER A 7 12.03 -2.06 -0.58
CA SER A 7 12.80 -0.86 -0.25
C SER A 7 12.54 -0.41 1.18
N SER A 8 13.62 -0.20 1.91
CA SER A 8 13.64 0.31 3.28
C SER A 8 15.04 0.87 3.54
N LEU A 9 15.13 1.91 4.39
CA LEU A 9 16.19 1.94 5.38
C LEU A 9 15.75 2.68 6.65
N PHE A 10 15.64 1.95 7.76
CA PHE A 10 14.94 2.42 8.96
C PHE A 10 15.81 2.31 10.21
N ALA A 11 15.95 3.42 10.94
CA ALA A 11 16.53 3.48 12.29
C ALA A 11 15.59 4.12 13.33
N ILE A 12 14.36 4.44 12.93
CA ILE A 12 13.21 4.08 13.77
C ILE A 12 13.00 2.62 13.42
N THR A 13 13.00 1.74 14.40
CA THR A 13 12.59 0.38 14.13
C THR A 13 11.07 0.43 13.91
N THR A 14 10.68 0.25 12.65
CA THR A 14 9.32 -0.02 12.13
C THR A 14 9.55 -0.56 10.71
N LEU A 15 8.98 -1.68 10.28
CA LEU A 15 9.02 -2.03 8.85
C LEU A 15 8.15 -1.05 8.05
N VAL A 16 8.56 -0.78 6.82
CA VAL A 16 7.71 -0.13 5.82
C VAL A 16 6.56 -1.08 5.52
N VAL A 17 5.34 -0.71 5.90
CA VAL A 17 4.16 -1.36 5.33
C VAL A 17 3.98 -0.91 3.90
N GLN A 18 4.25 -1.83 2.98
CA GLN A 18 3.53 -1.89 1.72
C GLN A 18 2.54 -3.05 1.83
N VAL A 19 1.30 -2.74 2.26
CA VAL A 19 0.16 -3.56 1.82
C VAL A 19 -0.14 -3.26 0.35
N ALA A 20 0.84 -3.58 -0.51
CA ALA A 20 0.56 -4.01 -1.87
C ALA A 20 -0.16 -5.36 -1.75
N ALA A 21 -1.43 -5.30 -1.38
CA ALA A 21 -2.35 -6.35 -1.77
C ALA A 21 -2.50 -6.24 -3.29
N HIS A 22 -2.51 -7.39 -3.96
CA HIS A 22 -2.72 -7.49 -5.41
C HIS A 22 -1.54 -7.02 -6.29
N GLY A 23 -1.67 -7.20 -7.60
CA GLY A 23 -0.55 -7.17 -8.56
C GLY A 23 -0.89 -6.62 -9.94
N HIS A 24 0.10 -6.63 -10.83
CA HIS A 24 0.01 -6.16 -12.21
C HIS A 24 0.95 -6.94 -13.14
N VAL A 25 0.79 -6.79 -14.46
CA VAL A 25 1.65 -7.46 -15.46
C VAL A 25 2.97 -6.70 -15.64
N ASP A 26 4.04 -7.42 -15.37
CA ASP A 26 5.41 -6.94 -15.28
C ASP A 26 6.14 -7.07 -16.63
N TRP A 27 5.89 -8.19 -17.32
CA TRP A 27 6.49 -8.57 -18.59
C TRP A 27 5.49 -9.25 -19.53
N ILE A 28 5.66 -8.99 -20.82
CA ILE A 28 4.93 -9.63 -21.93
C ILE A 28 6.00 -10.37 -22.74
N ILE A 29 5.91 -11.69 -22.84
CA ILE A 29 6.91 -12.52 -23.51
C ILE A 29 6.28 -13.19 -24.73
N THR A 30 6.82 -12.94 -25.91
CA THR A 30 6.37 -13.56 -27.17
C THR A 30 7.56 -13.84 -28.08
N ASN A 31 7.56 -14.99 -28.75
CA ASN A 31 8.64 -15.46 -29.62
C ASN A 31 10.04 -15.35 -28.99
N GLY A 32 10.14 -15.64 -27.69
CA GLY A 32 11.37 -15.57 -26.88
C GLY A 32 11.77 -14.16 -26.41
N VAL A 33 11.10 -13.10 -26.87
CA VAL A 33 11.43 -11.71 -26.54
C VAL A 33 10.52 -11.20 -25.43
N ALA A 34 11.11 -10.67 -24.36
CA ALA A 34 10.42 -9.97 -23.29
C ALA A 34 10.27 -8.47 -23.58
N TYR A 35 9.07 -7.94 -23.34
CA TYR A 35 8.72 -6.52 -23.37
C TYR A 35 8.17 -6.10 -22.00
N ARG A 36 8.32 -4.83 -21.63
CA ARG A 36 7.74 -4.30 -20.39
C ARG A 36 6.22 -4.17 -20.47
N GLY A 37 5.52 -4.71 -19.46
CA GLY A 37 4.10 -4.48 -19.23
C GLY A 37 3.85 -3.17 -18.47
N ASN A 38 4.43 -3.04 -17.28
CA ASN A 38 4.32 -1.85 -16.45
C ASN A 38 4.88 -0.58 -17.15
N PRO A 39 4.14 0.56 -17.16
CA PRO A 39 4.45 1.75 -17.96
C PRO A 39 5.65 2.60 -17.49
N THR A 40 6.31 2.28 -16.38
CA THR A 40 7.40 3.08 -15.78
C THR A 40 8.70 3.16 -16.61
N GLN A 41 8.78 2.51 -17.78
CA GLN A 41 9.96 2.53 -18.67
C GLN A 41 9.55 2.70 -20.14
N PHE A 42 9.70 3.90 -20.72
CA PHE A 42 9.28 4.17 -22.10
C PHE A 42 10.28 3.68 -23.16
N PRO A 43 9.81 3.18 -24.33
CA PRO A 43 8.42 2.93 -24.70
C PRO A 43 7.88 1.53 -24.33
N VAL A 44 6.71 1.51 -23.70
CA VAL A 44 5.90 0.32 -23.39
C VAL A 44 4.76 0.10 -24.38
N ALA A 45 4.25 -1.14 -24.40
CA ALA A 45 2.98 -1.50 -25.03
C ALA A 45 1.82 -1.67 -24.02
N GLY A 46 2.10 -1.74 -22.70
CA GLY A 46 1.07 -1.70 -21.66
C GLY A 46 0.49 -0.30 -21.47
N TRP A 47 -0.81 -0.26 -21.20
CA TRP A 47 -1.57 0.97 -20.93
C TRP A 47 -1.15 1.59 -19.59
N ILE A 48 -1.25 2.91 -19.49
CA ILE A 48 -0.94 3.64 -18.25
C ILE A 48 -2.20 3.63 -17.39
N THR A 49 -2.13 3.12 -16.16
CA THR A 49 -3.27 3.05 -15.23
C THR A 49 -3.02 3.91 -13.99
N GLY A 50 -4.09 4.26 -13.28
CA GLY A 50 -4.05 4.97 -11.99
C GLY A 50 -4.02 4.05 -10.76
N ALA A 51 -3.97 2.73 -10.93
CA ALA A 51 -3.92 1.76 -9.83
C ALA A 51 -2.48 1.56 -9.33
N THR A 52 -1.90 2.60 -8.74
CA THR A 52 -0.57 2.59 -8.10
C THR A 52 -0.54 1.75 -6.82
N ASP A 53 -1.72 1.45 -6.26
CA ASP A 53 -1.99 0.50 -5.19
C ASP A 53 -1.92 -0.98 -5.63
N ASN A 54 -1.74 -1.26 -6.93
CA ASN A 54 -2.00 -2.54 -7.60
C ASN A 54 -3.44 -3.08 -7.46
N GLY A 55 -4.37 -2.30 -6.93
CA GLY A 55 -5.72 -2.76 -6.57
C GLY A 55 -6.60 -3.03 -7.79
N TYR A 56 -7.89 -3.25 -7.55
CA TYR A 56 -8.87 -3.71 -8.55
C TYR A 56 -9.76 -2.61 -9.12
N VAL A 57 -10.68 -3.02 -10.00
CA VAL A 57 -11.97 -2.39 -10.29
C VAL A 57 -13.07 -3.25 -9.65
N GLU A 58 -14.08 -2.64 -9.04
CA GLU A 58 -15.18 -3.32 -8.35
C GLU A 58 -16.49 -3.40 -9.16
N PRO A 59 -17.41 -4.35 -8.84
CA PRO A 59 -18.65 -4.59 -9.60
C PRO A 59 -19.65 -3.42 -9.73
N ASN A 60 -19.59 -2.45 -8.83
CA ASN A 60 -20.32 -1.17 -8.94
C ASN A 60 -19.83 -0.31 -10.12
N SER A 61 -18.54 -0.41 -10.45
CA SER A 61 -17.84 0.37 -11.49
C SER A 61 -17.81 -0.36 -12.84
N PHE A 62 -18.56 -1.47 -13.00
CA PHE A 62 -18.63 -2.20 -14.27
C PHE A 62 -19.34 -1.44 -15.39
N SER A 63 -20.16 -0.43 -15.06
CA SER A 63 -20.71 0.52 -16.05
C SER A 63 -19.70 1.57 -16.51
N ASP A 64 -18.56 1.70 -15.82
CA ASP A 64 -17.73 2.89 -15.88
C ASP A 64 -16.44 2.63 -16.69
N PRO A 65 -15.82 3.66 -17.30
CA PRO A 65 -14.70 3.46 -18.23
C PRO A 65 -13.44 2.79 -17.67
N ASP A 66 -13.41 2.49 -16.37
CA ASP A 66 -12.30 1.89 -15.67
C ASP A 66 -12.30 0.36 -15.72
N ILE A 67 -13.45 -0.32 -15.87
CA ILE A 67 -13.45 -1.78 -16.11
C ILE A 67 -12.82 -2.16 -17.45
N ILE A 68 -12.75 -1.20 -18.39
CA ILE A 68 -12.24 -1.40 -19.74
C ILE A 68 -10.75 -1.80 -19.72
N CYS A 69 -9.91 -0.98 -19.09
CA CYS A 69 -8.45 -1.13 -19.11
C CYS A 69 -7.79 -0.78 -17.76
N HIS A 70 -8.55 -0.88 -16.66
CA HIS A 70 -8.25 -0.44 -15.30
C HIS A 70 -8.53 1.04 -14.99
N ARG A 71 -8.55 1.35 -13.69
CA ARG A 71 -8.69 2.70 -13.10
C ARG A 71 -7.90 3.76 -13.87
N ALA A 72 -8.58 4.83 -14.27
CA ALA A 72 -8.04 5.99 -14.98
C ALA A 72 -7.21 5.67 -16.25
N ALA A 73 -7.41 4.51 -16.89
CA ALA A 73 -6.47 4.02 -17.90
C ALA A 73 -6.38 4.86 -19.18
N ARG A 74 -5.15 5.01 -19.69
CA ARG A 74 -4.75 5.76 -20.89
C ARG A 74 -3.89 4.91 -21.83
N ASN A 75 -4.01 5.17 -23.13
CA ASN A 75 -3.41 4.39 -24.21
C ASN A 75 -1.89 4.23 -24.10
N ALA A 76 -1.38 3.03 -24.40
CA ALA A 76 0.04 2.78 -24.50
C ALA A 76 0.68 3.48 -25.71
N ARG A 77 1.87 4.08 -25.53
CA ARG A 77 2.53 4.86 -26.60
C ARG A 77 3.23 4.02 -27.67
N GLY A 78 3.59 2.77 -27.37
CA GLY A 78 4.12 1.81 -28.33
C GLY A 78 3.16 0.66 -28.61
N HIS A 79 3.58 -0.30 -29.44
CA HIS A 79 2.92 -1.59 -29.63
C HIS A 79 3.94 -2.74 -29.78
N ILE A 80 3.52 -3.97 -29.51
CA ILE A 80 4.28 -5.19 -29.85
C ILE A 80 3.74 -5.73 -31.17
N ALA A 81 4.63 -6.17 -32.07
CA ALA A 81 4.23 -6.88 -33.28
C ALA A 81 4.23 -8.40 -33.01
N VAL A 82 3.16 -9.07 -33.39
CA VAL A 82 2.94 -10.53 -33.26
C VAL A 82 2.23 -11.03 -34.52
N SER A 83 2.49 -12.27 -34.94
CA SER A 83 1.73 -12.89 -36.03
C SER A 83 0.49 -13.63 -35.50
N ALA A 84 -0.51 -13.80 -36.34
CA ALA A 84 -1.67 -14.61 -36.00
C ALA A 84 -1.25 -16.07 -35.74
N GLY A 85 -1.68 -16.64 -34.62
CA GLY A 85 -1.21 -17.94 -34.13
C GLY A 85 -0.07 -17.84 -33.10
N ASP A 86 0.57 -16.69 -32.90
CA ASP A 86 1.62 -16.52 -31.88
C ASP A 86 1.08 -16.72 -30.46
N LYS A 87 1.93 -17.27 -29.58
CA LYS A 87 1.69 -17.31 -28.14
C LYS A 87 2.27 -16.07 -27.46
N ILE A 88 1.55 -15.57 -26.46
CA ILE A 88 1.96 -14.46 -25.60
C ILE A 88 1.86 -14.95 -24.15
N SER A 89 2.96 -14.87 -23.40
CA SER A 89 3.01 -15.19 -21.97
C SER A 89 3.12 -13.91 -21.16
N LEU A 90 2.09 -13.61 -20.36
CA LEU A 90 2.00 -12.43 -19.50
C LEU A 90 2.44 -12.82 -18.09
N LYS A 91 3.54 -12.22 -17.62
CA LYS A 91 4.08 -12.46 -16.29
C LYS A 91 3.65 -11.35 -15.34
N TRP A 92 2.95 -11.74 -14.27
CA TRP A 92 2.59 -10.89 -13.14
C TRP A 92 3.77 -10.73 -12.17
N ASN A 93 3.77 -9.62 -11.43
CA ASN A 93 4.73 -9.35 -10.36
C ASN A 93 4.56 -10.35 -9.20
N ASP A 94 3.37 -10.40 -8.61
CA ASP A 94 2.96 -11.37 -7.59
C ASP A 94 1.46 -11.71 -7.70
N TRP A 95 1.03 -12.85 -7.13
CA TRP A 95 -0.39 -13.20 -7.01
C TRP A 95 -0.68 -14.00 -5.72
N PRO A 96 -1.56 -13.52 -4.80
CA PRO A 96 -1.81 -14.23 -3.55
C PRO A 96 -2.60 -15.53 -3.75
N SER A 97 -2.21 -16.61 -3.07
CA SER A 97 -2.88 -17.92 -3.17
C SER A 97 -4.31 -17.96 -2.63
N SER A 98 -4.73 -16.96 -1.86
CA SER A 98 -6.14 -16.74 -1.47
C SER A 98 -7.00 -16.18 -2.61
N HIS A 99 -6.39 -15.57 -3.64
CA HIS A 99 -7.08 -14.88 -4.73
C HIS A 99 -7.42 -15.86 -5.86
N LYS A 100 -8.24 -16.84 -5.49
CA LYS A 100 -8.85 -17.84 -6.36
C LYS A 100 -9.87 -17.18 -7.30
N GLY A 101 -9.89 -17.64 -8.54
CA GLY A 101 -10.82 -17.17 -9.57
C GLY A 101 -10.29 -17.35 -10.99
N PRO A 102 -11.07 -16.95 -12.01
CA PRO A 102 -10.75 -17.15 -13.40
C PRO A 102 -9.63 -16.23 -13.91
N VAL A 103 -9.04 -16.64 -15.03
CA VAL A 103 -8.18 -15.81 -15.88
C VAL A 103 -8.81 -15.75 -17.28
N ILE A 104 -8.96 -14.54 -17.83
CA ILE A 104 -9.75 -14.29 -19.03
C ILE A 104 -9.00 -13.35 -19.98
N ASP A 105 -9.01 -13.66 -21.28
CA ASP A 105 -8.27 -12.97 -22.32
C ASP A 105 -9.21 -12.48 -23.44
N TYR A 106 -9.11 -11.19 -23.79
CA TYR A 106 -9.94 -10.54 -24.81
C TYR A 106 -9.09 -9.75 -25.82
N LEU A 107 -9.60 -9.60 -27.04
CA LEU A 107 -9.08 -8.64 -28.01
C LEU A 107 -10.18 -7.65 -28.44
N ALA A 108 -9.83 -6.39 -28.67
CA ALA A 108 -10.65 -5.40 -29.36
C ALA A 108 -9.88 -4.80 -30.54
N LYS A 109 -10.51 -4.64 -31.71
CA LYS A 109 -9.85 -4.06 -32.89
C LYS A 109 -9.82 -2.53 -32.77
N CYS A 110 -8.66 -1.92 -32.99
CA CYS A 110 -8.53 -0.46 -33.00
C CYS A 110 -8.98 0.08 -34.37
N PRO A 111 -9.70 1.21 -34.43
CA PRO A 111 -10.13 1.83 -35.70
C PRO A 111 -8.95 2.38 -36.52
N GLY A 112 -7.82 2.61 -35.86
CA GLY A 112 -6.55 3.01 -36.47
C GLY A 112 -5.39 2.54 -35.61
N ASN A 113 -4.51 3.45 -35.19
CA ASN A 113 -3.52 3.19 -34.15
C ASN A 113 -4.21 3.00 -32.79
N CYS A 114 -3.81 2.00 -32.00
CA CYS A 114 -4.30 1.85 -30.62
C CYS A 114 -3.74 2.90 -29.66
N GLN A 115 -2.73 3.66 -30.10
CA GLN A 115 -2.22 4.86 -29.42
C GLN A 115 -3.28 5.97 -29.34
N ASP A 116 -4.18 6.01 -30.32
CA ASP A 116 -5.09 7.13 -30.60
C ASP A 116 -6.58 6.75 -30.48
N ALA A 117 -6.88 5.52 -30.04
CA ALA A 117 -8.24 4.98 -29.97
C ALA A 117 -8.99 5.37 -28.68
N ASP A 118 -10.26 5.76 -28.77
CA ASP A 118 -11.09 5.94 -27.57
C ASP A 118 -11.39 4.56 -26.94
N LYS A 119 -11.09 4.40 -25.64
CA LYS A 119 -11.34 3.14 -24.91
C LYS A 119 -12.83 2.80 -24.82
N ASN A 120 -13.71 3.78 -24.87
CA ASN A 120 -15.17 3.60 -24.76
C ASN A 120 -15.80 3.02 -26.04
N ASP A 121 -15.09 3.05 -27.17
CA ASP A 121 -15.50 2.45 -28.45
C ASP A 121 -14.75 1.14 -28.76
N LEU A 122 -13.98 0.60 -27.81
CA LEU A 122 -13.39 -0.73 -27.93
C LEU A 122 -14.43 -1.81 -27.64
N GLU A 123 -14.72 -2.63 -28.66
CA GLU A 123 -15.57 -3.80 -28.58
C GLU A 123 -14.72 -5.07 -28.46
N PHE A 124 -14.82 -5.73 -27.30
CA PHE A 124 -13.98 -6.85 -26.90
C PHE A 124 -14.64 -8.19 -27.21
N PHE A 125 -13.94 -9.07 -27.92
CA PHE A 125 -14.30 -10.46 -28.09
C PHE A 125 -13.35 -11.36 -27.29
N LYS A 126 -13.91 -12.39 -26.63
CA LYS A 126 -13.18 -13.29 -25.73
C LYS A 126 -12.39 -14.32 -26.54
N ILE A 127 -11.07 -14.37 -26.33
CA ILE A 127 -10.14 -15.28 -27.03
C ILE A 127 -9.58 -16.39 -26.13
N GLY A 128 -9.77 -16.30 -24.81
CA GLY A 128 -9.43 -17.35 -23.87
C GLY A 128 -10.14 -17.14 -22.52
N GLU A 129 -10.43 -18.24 -21.85
CA GLU A 129 -10.98 -18.28 -20.49
C GLU A 129 -10.61 -19.59 -19.78
N GLU A 130 -10.23 -19.50 -18.52
CA GLU A 130 -10.09 -20.65 -17.63
C GLU A 130 -10.63 -20.27 -16.24
N GLY A 131 -11.36 -21.18 -15.60
CA GLY A 131 -12.14 -20.89 -14.40
C GLY A 131 -11.77 -21.77 -13.22
N LEU A 132 -12.78 -22.48 -12.71
CA LEU A 132 -12.62 -23.62 -11.80
C LEU A 132 -12.23 -24.84 -12.63
N ILE A 133 -10.97 -25.26 -12.53
CA ILE A 133 -10.39 -26.36 -13.32
C ILE A 133 -10.87 -27.70 -12.76
N ASP A 134 -10.74 -27.86 -11.45
CA ASP A 134 -11.07 -29.09 -10.74
C ASP A 134 -11.34 -28.82 -9.25
N LEU A 135 -11.87 -29.83 -8.56
CA LEU A 135 -12.19 -29.76 -7.14
C LEU A 135 -11.08 -30.33 -6.24
N SER A 136 -9.82 -30.47 -6.67
CA SER A 136 -8.75 -31.14 -5.91
C SER A 136 -8.39 -30.44 -4.60
N LYS A 137 -8.40 -29.10 -4.62
CA LYS A 137 -8.16 -28.22 -3.47
C LYS A 137 -9.46 -27.81 -2.81
N ASP A 138 -9.41 -27.49 -1.52
CA ASP A 138 -10.54 -26.87 -0.82
C ASP A 138 -10.73 -25.43 -1.32
N SER A 139 -11.99 -25.00 -1.43
CA SER A 139 -12.40 -23.84 -2.24
C SER A 139 -12.02 -23.93 -3.73
N GLY A 140 -11.76 -25.14 -4.26
CA GLY A 140 -11.50 -25.40 -5.68
C GLY A 140 -10.07 -25.13 -6.14
N HIS A 141 -9.73 -25.66 -7.32
CA HIS A 141 -8.48 -25.43 -8.04
C HIS A 141 -8.75 -24.55 -9.26
N TRP A 142 -8.09 -23.39 -9.35
CA TRP A 142 -8.46 -22.33 -10.29
C TRP A 142 -7.37 -21.98 -11.30
N ALA A 143 -7.75 -21.29 -12.37
CA ALA A 143 -6.81 -20.67 -13.29
C ALA A 143 -5.72 -19.83 -12.59
N SER A 144 -6.07 -19.09 -11.52
CA SER A 144 -5.09 -18.35 -10.73
C SER A 144 -4.15 -19.24 -9.89
N ASP A 145 -4.55 -20.45 -9.47
CA ASP A 145 -3.63 -21.44 -8.89
C ASP A 145 -2.60 -21.94 -9.92
N VAL A 146 -3.01 -22.11 -11.18
CA VAL A 146 -2.11 -22.49 -12.29
C VAL A 146 -1.17 -21.34 -12.66
N LEU A 147 -1.68 -20.10 -12.71
CA LEU A 147 -0.87 -18.90 -12.90
C LEU A 147 0.25 -18.79 -11.85
N ILE A 148 -0.06 -19.03 -10.57
CA ILE A 148 0.94 -19.06 -9.48
C ILE A 148 1.95 -20.19 -9.71
N SER A 149 1.49 -21.43 -9.94
CA SER A 149 2.39 -22.59 -10.10
C SER A 149 3.30 -22.46 -11.33
N ASN A 150 2.87 -21.72 -12.35
CA ASN A 150 3.66 -21.36 -13.52
C ASN A 150 4.63 -20.17 -13.30
N GLY A 151 4.92 -19.82 -12.04
CA GLY A 151 5.84 -18.73 -11.69
C GLY A 151 5.23 -17.35 -11.91
N ASN A 152 3.95 -17.18 -11.56
CA ASN A 152 3.12 -16.00 -11.78
C ASN A 152 3.05 -15.62 -13.27
N SER A 153 2.75 -16.59 -14.14
CA SER A 153 2.75 -16.41 -15.61
C SER A 153 1.56 -17.09 -16.27
N TRP A 154 0.79 -16.35 -17.05
CA TRP A 154 -0.30 -16.87 -17.90
C TRP A 154 0.10 -16.86 -19.37
N THR A 155 -0.41 -17.77 -20.17
CA THR A 155 -0.11 -17.85 -21.61
C THR A 155 -1.39 -17.96 -22.42
N LEU A 156 -1.54 -17.07 -23.39
CA LEU A 156 -2.63 -17.05 -24.37
C LEU A 156 -2.07 -17.29 -25.78
N GLN A 157 -2.97 -17.45 -26.75
CA GLN A 157 -2.62 -17.54 -28.17
C GLN A 157 -3.49 -16.58 -29.01
N ILE A 158 -2.87 -15.81 -29.90
CA ILE A 158 -3.58 -14.98 -30.87
C ILE A 158 -4.26 -15.92 -31.88
N PRO A 159 -5.58 -15.81 -32.15
CA PRO A 159 -6.26 -16.73 -33.06
C PRO A 159 -5.66 -16.71 -34.48
N SER A 160 -5.28 -17.87 -35.01
CA SER A 160 -4.56 -17.97 -36.29
C SER A 160 -5.33 -17.46 -37.51
N ALA A 161 -6.67 -17.40 -37.43
CA ALA A 161 -7.53 -16.88 -38.49
C ALA A 161 -7.85 -15.38 -38.34
N LEU A 162 -7.44 -14.74 -37.24
CA LEU A 162 -7.75 -13.34 -36.93
C LEU A 162 -7.25 -12.40 -38.02
N ALA A 163 -8.07 -11.41 -38.37
CA ALA A 163 -7.71 -10.39 -39.34
C ALA A 163 -6.48 -9.57 -38.90
N SER A 164 -5.55 -9.32 -39.83
CA SER A 164 -4.42 -8.42 -39.57
C SER A 164 -4.89 -7.02 -39.13
N GLY A 165 -4.09 -6.33 -38.30
CA GLY A 165 -4.41 -4.98 -37.83
C GLY A 165 -3.85 -4.66 -36.44
N ASN A 166 -4.24 -3.50 -35.90
CA ASN A 166 -3.89 -3.10 -34.54
C ASN A 166 -5.02 -3.50 -33.58
N TYR A 167 -4.69 -4.05 -32.41
CA TYR A 167 -5.64 -4.53 -31.42
C TYR A 167 -5.21 -4.12 -30.00
N VAL A 168 -6.18 -3.88 -29.12
CA VAL A 168 -5.96 -3.90 -27.68
C VAL A 168 -6.20 -5.32 -27.18
N LEU A 169 -5.16 -5.93 -26.60
CA LEU A 169 -5.26 -7.14 -25.79
C LEU A 169 -5.62 -6.73 -24.36
N ARG A 170 -6.73 -7.25 -23.83
CA ARG A 170 -7.17 -7.07 -22.44
C ARG A 170 -7.10 -8.43 -21.73
N HIS A 171 -6.09 -8.58 -20.89
CA HIS A 171 -5.88 -9.73 -20.00
C HIS A 171 -6.43 -9.40 -18.62
N GLU A 172 -7.09 -10.32 -17.94
CA GLU A 172 -7.73 -10.07 -16.64
C GLU A 172 -7.72 -11.30 -15.75
N ILE A 173 -7.50 -11.07 -14.44
CA ILE A 173 -7.83 -12.03 -13.38
C ILE A 173 -9.01 -11.46 -12.61
N ILE A 174 -9.93 -12.31 -12.16
CA ILE A 174 -10.99 -11.92 -11.21
C ILE A 174 -10.76 -12.67 -9.89
N ALA A 175 -10.56 -11.97 -8.78
CA ALA A 175 -10.42 -12.60 -7.47
C ALA A 175 -11.78 -12.72 -6.77
N LEU A 176 -12.13 -13.93 -6.35
CA LEU A 176 -13.45 -14.29 -5.82
C LEU A 176 -13.49 -14.43 -4.29
N HIS A 177 -12.40 -14.11 -3.59
CA HIS A 177 -12.28 -14.31 -2.14
C HIS A 177 -13.27 -13.47 -1.31
N GLY A 178 -13.79 -12.37 -1.85
CA GLY A 178 -14.88 -11.59 -1.26
C GLY A 178 -16.24 -11.77 -1.96
N ALA A 179 -16.29 -12.50 -3.07
CA ALA A 179 -17.41 -12.47 -4.04
C ALA A 179 -18.75 -13.02 -3.51
N GLY A 180 -18.75 -13.73 -2.37
CA GLY A 180 -19.96 -14.12 -1.65
C GLY A 180 -20.77 -12.94 -1.10
N GLN A 181 -20.22 -11.72 -1.13
CA GLN A 181 -20.94 -10.46 -0.91
C GLN A 181 -21.10 -9.70 -2.24
N ARG A 182 -22.23 -9.01 -2.40
CA ARG A 182 -22.43 -8.05 -3.51
C ARG A 182 -21.31 -7.01 -3.46
N ASN A 183 -20.71 -6.74 -4.62
CA ASN A 183 -19.54 -5.87 -4.79
C ASN A 183 -18.22 -6.43 -4.20
N GLY A 184 -18.16 -7.72 -3.83
CA GLY A 184 -16.97 -8.34 -3.22
C GLY A 184 -16.03 -9.09 -4.19
N ALA A 185 -16.40 -9.25 -5.47
CA ALA A 185 -15.48 -9.68 -6.51
C ALA A 185 -14.53 -8.52 -6.89
N GLN A 186 -13.35 -8.86 -7.41
CA GLN A 186 -12.29 -7.89 -7.69
C GLN A 186 -11.68 -8.16 -9.06
N ASN A 187 -11.81 -7.21 -9.99
CA ASN A 187 -11.34 -7.35 -11.36
C ASN A 187 -10.00 -6.64 -11.58
N TYR A 188 -9.07 -7.30 -12.27
CA TYR A 188 -7.71 -6.80 -12.53
C TYR A 188 -7.41 -6.74 -14.04
N PRO A 189 -8.12 -5.92 -14.83
CA PRO A 189 -7.84 -5.76 -16.26
C PRO A 189 -6.48 -5.11 -16.54
N GLN A 190 -5.78 -5.62 -17.52
CA GLN A 190 -4.47 -5.15 -17.99
C GLN A 190 -4.49 -5.08 -19.52
N CYS A 191 -4.36 -3.87 -20.07
CA CYS A 191 -4.45 -3.62 -21.51
C CYS A 191 -3.10 -3.42 -22.19
N PHE A 192 -2.94 -3.99 -23.39
CA PHE A 192 -1.71 -3.97 -24.18
C PHE A 192 -2.00 -3.69 -25.66
N ASN A 193 -1.23 -2.78 -26.26
CA ASN A 193 -1.30 -2.50 -27.68
C ASN A 193 -0.48 -3.54 -28.46
N ILE A 194 -1.16 -4.35 -29.28
CA ILE A 194 -0.52 -5.31 -30.19
C ILE A 194 -0.85 -4.96 -31.66
N LYS A 195 0.04 -5.38 -32.56
CA LYS A 195 -0.16 -5.33 -34.00
C LYS A 195 -0.04 -6.73 -34.57
N VAL A 196 -1.16 -7.26 -35.02
CA VAL A 196 -1.30 -8.60 -35.59
C VAL A 196 -0.90 -8.56 -37.07
N THR A 197 0.12 -9.33 -37.43
CA THR A 197 0.60 -9.60 -38.79
C THR A 197 0.23 -11.00 -39.25
N GLU A 198 0.35 -11.26 -40.56
CA GLU A 198 0.16 -12.60 -41.17
C GLU A 198 -1.20 -13.26 -40.88
N GLY A 199 -2.18 -12.44 -40.46
CA GLY A 199 -3.53 -12.87 -40.11
C GLY A 199 -4.44 -13.10 -41.31
N GLY A 200 -5.50 -13.88 -41.07
CA GLY A 200 -6.54 -14.20 -42.04
C GLY A 200 -7.57 -13.06 -42.23
N ASN A 201 -8.84 -13.42 -42.31
CA ASN A 201 -9.96 -12.49 -42.56
C ASN A 201 -11.03 -12.49 -41.46
N VAL A 202 -10.85 -13.23 -40.36
CA VAL A 202 -11.87 -13.34 -39.30
C VAL A 202 -11.79 -12.15 -38.35
N LEU A 203 -12.90 -11.44 -38.18
CA LEU A 203 -13.10 -10.45 -37.12
C LEU A 203 -14.39 -10.81 -36.37
N PRO A 204 -14.31 -11.34 -35.14
CA PRO A 204 -15.48 -11.63 -34.33
C PRO A 204 -16.19 -10.34 -33.89
N GLU A 205 -17.51 -10.42 -33.67
CA GLU A 205 -18.28 -9.37 -33.00
C GLU A 205 -17.84 -9.27 -31.52
N GLY A 206 -17.71 -8.04 -31.02
CA GLY A 206 -17.28 -7.75 -29.65
C GLY A 206 -18.35 -7.07 -28.81
N VAL A 207 -18.08 -6.94 -27.51
CA VAL A 207 -18.93 -6.24 -26.55
C VAL A 207 -18.14 -5.07 -25.94
N LYS A 208 -18.76 -3.89 -25.83
CA LYS A 208 -18.13 -2.72 -25.19
C LYS A 208 -17.66 -3.07 -23.78
N GLY A 209 -16.49 -2.56 -23.36
CA GLY A 209 -15.88 -2.91 -22.08
C GLY A 209 -16.79 -2.73 -20.86
N THR A 210 -17.63 -1.69 -20.86
CA THR A 210 -18.64 -1.38 -19.83
C THR A 210 -19.92 -2.21 -19.88
N ALA A 211 -19.96 -3.21 -20.76
CA ALA A 211 -21.05 -4.18 -20.91
C ALA A 211 -20.55 -5.63 -20.83
N LEU A 212 -19.27 -5.85 -20.48
CA LEU A 212 -18.71 -7.19 -20.28
C LEU A 212 -19.36 -7.91 -19.08
N TYR A 213 -19.59 -7.21 -17.97
CA TYR A 213 -19.97 -7.81 -16.69
C TYR A 213 -21.09 -7.04 -15.99
N LYS A 214 -21.85 -7.73 -15.14
CA LYS A 214 -22.86 -7.16 -14.24
C LYS A 214 -22.56 -7.53 -12.80
N SER A 215 -22.97 -6.67 -11.86
CA SER A 215 -22.75 -6.87 -10.41
C SER A 215 -23.47 -8.08 -9.79
N ASP A 216 -24.33 -8.75 -10.57
CA ASP A 216 -25.13 -9.92 -10.21
C ASP A 216 -25.05 -11.07 -11.23
N ASP A 217 -24.06 -11.06 -12.14
CA ASP A 217 -23.71 -12.27 -12.90
C ASP A 217 -23.26 -13.40 -11.94
N PRO A 218 -23.57 -14.68 -12.22
CA PRO A 218 -23.31 -15.80 -11.30
C PRO A 218 -21.82 -16.03 -11.03
N GLY A 219 -20.94 -15.66 -11.96
CA GLY A 219 -19.48 -15.68 -11.79
C GLY A 219 -18.89 -14.48 -11.03
N ILE A 220 -19.72 -13.47 -10.70
CA ILE A 220 -19.34 -12.23 -10.01
C ILE A 220 -19.91 -12.18 -8.59
N LEU A 221 -21.18 -12.52 -8.40
CA LEU A 221 -21.79 -12.68 -7.07
C LEU A 221 -21.71 -14.16 -6.65
N PHE A 222 -20.52 -14.59 -6.28
CA PHE A 222 -20.13 -15.99 -6.17
C PHE A 222 -19.57 -16.37 -4.79
N ASP A 223 -20.23 -17.27 -4.06
CA ASP A 223 -19.71 -17.80 -2.80
C ASP A 223 -18.67 -18.92 -3.04
N LEU A 224 -17.40 -18.53 -2.96
CA LEU A 224 -16.23 -19.42 -3.06
C LEU A 224 -16.15 -20.49 -1.97
N TYR A 225 -16.84 -20.30 -0.83
CA TYR A 225 -16.66 -21.10 0.39
C TYR A 225 -17.78 -22.11 0.64
N VAL A 226 -18.62 -22.38 -0.36
CA VAL A 226 -19.61 -23.47 -0.33
C VAL A 226 -18.95 -24.86 -0.20
N PRO A 227 -19.68 -25.89 0.27
CA PRO A 227 -19.16 -27.26 0.33
C PRO A 227 -18.63 -27.73 -1.03
N ARG A 228 -17.45 -28.38 -1.01
CA ARG A 228 -16.68 -28.81 -2.19
C ARG A 228 -17.48 -29.54 -3.28
N GLY A 229 -18.49 -30.34 -2.92
CA GLY A 229 -19.37 -31.05 -3.85
C GLY A 229 -20.52 -30.20 -4.45
N SER A 230 -20.58 -28.91 -4.13
CA SER A 230 -21.57 -27.94 -4.61
C SER A 230 -20.93 -26.72 -5.29
N LEU A 231 -19.60 -26.70 -5.40
CA LEU A 231 -18.86 -25.64 -6.07
C LEU A 231 -18.89 -25.88 -7.60
N SER A 232 -19.55 -24.99 -8.33
CA SER A 232 -19.61 -24.95 -9.81
C SER A 232 -19.50 -23.48 -10.23
N TYR A 233 -18.77 -23.17 -11.29
CA TYR A 233 -18.45 -21.78 -11.66
C TYR A 233 -18.77 -21.48 -13.12
N ASP A 234 -19.67 -20.53 -13.34
CA ASP A 234 -19.96 -19.95 -14.64
C ASP A 234 -19.00 -18.77 -14.89
N ILE A 235 -18.15 -18.86 -15.91
CA ILE A 235 -17.19 -17.79 -16.21
C ILE A 235 -17.94 -16.56 -16.75
N PRO A 236 -17.76 -15.36 -16.19
CA PRO A 236 -18.49 -14.17 -16.61
C PRO A 236 -17.97 -13.62 -17.96
N GLY A 237 -18.71 -12.69 -18.55
CA GLY A 237 -18.38 -12.08 -19.84
C GLY A 237 -19.13 -12.69 -21.03
N PRO A 238 -18.93 -12.17 -22.25
CA PRO A 238 -19.42 -12.79 -23.47
C PRO A 238 -18.82 -14.19 -23.67
N THR A 239 -19.48 -15.01 -24.48
CA THR A 239 -18.99 -16.34 -24.88
C THR A 239 -17.64 -16.27 -25.57
N LEU A 240 -16.77 -17.25 -25.33
CA LEU A 240 -15.56 -17.50 -26.13
C LEU A 240 -15.90 -17.56 -27.63
N VAL A 241 -15.02 -17.00 -28.47
CA VAL A 241 -15.19 -17.06 -29.93
C VAL A 241 -15.24 -18.52 -30.41
N PRO A 242 -16.26 -18.93 -31.18
CA PRO A 242 -16.45 -20.33 -31.58
C PRO A 242 -15.23 -20.93 -32.31
N GLY A 243 -14.83 -22.13 -31.88
CA GLY A 243 -13.70 -22.86 -32.45
C GLY A 243 -12.32 -22.55 -31.84
N LEU A 244 -12.24 -21.63 -30.89
CA LEU A 244 -11.05 -21.47 -30.04
C LEU A 244 -11.07 -22.47 -28.87
N PRO A 245 -9.90 -22.92 -28.37
CA PRO A 245 -9.82 -23.61 -27.08
C PRO A 245 -10.07 -22.61 -25.93
N SER A 246 -10.60 -23.08 -24.80
CA SER A 246 -10.80 -22.26 -23.60
C SER A 246 -9.45 -21.70 -23.10
N SER A 247 -8.47 -22.57 -22.91
CA SER A 247 -7.10 -22.20 -22.59
C SER A 247 -6.10 -22.95 -23.46
N VAL A 248 -4.87 -22.45 -23.51
CA VAL A 248 -3.73 -23.17 -24.10
C VAL A 248 -2.85 -23.76 -23.01
N GLU A 249 -2.05 -24.77 -23.36
CA GLU A 249 -1.13 -25.42 -22.42
C GLU A 249 -0.21 -24.39 -21.72
N GLN A 250 -0.35 -24.29 -20.40
CA GLN A 250 0.42 -23.37 -19.55
C GLN A 250 1.81 -23.95 -19.26
N ARG A 251 2.87 -23.21 -19.61
CA ARG A 251 4.27 -23.56 -19.31
C ARG A 251 5.08 -22.31 -18.99
N THR A 252 6.21 -22.49 -18.30
CA THR A 252 7.03 -21.37 -17.82
C THR A 252 7.91 -20.82 -18.94
N THR A 253 7.52 -19.68 -19.50
CA THR A 253 8.21 -19.09 -20.65
C THR A 253 9.45 -18.31 -20.21
N THR A 254 10.65 -18.84 -20.51
CA THR A 254 11.91 -18.11 -20.31
C THR A 254 12.24 -17.28 -21.54
N ALA A 255 12.32 -15.96 -21.38
CA ALA A 255 12.77 -15.06 -22.45
C ALA A 255 14.28 -15.19 -22.70
N THR A 256 14.66 -15.24 -23.98
CA THR A 256 16.06 -15.28 -24.46
C THR A 256 16.60 -13.89 -24.80
N ALA A 257 15.73 -12.91 -25.02
CA ALA A 257 16.07 -11.51 -25.27
C ALA A 257 15.05 -10.54 -24.64
N THR A 258 15.41 -9.25 -24.59
CA THR A 258 14.53 -8.16 -24.13
C THR A 258 14.44 -7.09 -25.21
N SER A 259 13.27 -6.45 -25.37
CA SER A 259 13.03 -5.39 -26.35
C SER A 259 12.04 -4.34 -25.82
N SER A 260 11.90 -3.24 -26.57
CA SER A 260 10.98 -2.13 -26.29
C SER A 260 9.85 -2.09 -27.33
N ALA A 261 8.73 -1.46 -26.98
CA ALA A 261 7.58 -1.38 -27.88
C ALA A 261 7.81 -0.39 -29.03
N LYS A 262 7.29 -0.69 -30.23
CA LYS A 262 7.46 0.15 -31.42
C LYS A 262 6.52 1.36 -31.34
N ILE A 263 7.07 2.58 -31.45
CA ILE A 263 6.28 3.82 -31.54
C ILE A 263 5.88 4.04 -33.01
N PRO A 264 4.61 4.39 -33.34
CA PRO A 264 4.24 4.79 -34.69
C PRO A 264 5.09 5.95 -35.22
N GLY A 265 5.51 5.87 -36.50
CA GLY A 265 6.25 6.92 -37.18
C GLY A 265 7.77 6.99 -36.91
N GLN A 266 8.31 6.24 -35.94
CA GLN A 266 9.74 6.27 -35.62
C GLN A 266 10.50 5.15 -36.36
N GLN A 267 11.33 5.51 -37.35
CA GLN A 267 12.26 4.56 -37.98
C GLN A 267 13.45 4.29 -37.06
N THR A 268 13.65 3.02 -36.67
CA THR A 268 14.83 2.58 -35.92
C THR A 268 16.02 2.37 -36.85
N THR A 269 16.99 3.28 -36.83
CA THR A 269 18.31 3.05 -37.44
C THR A 269 19.04 1.95 -36.67
N SER A 270 19.12 0.75 -37.26
CA SER A 270 19.73 -0.42 -36.62
C SER A 270 21.26 -0.32 -36.58
N SER A 271 21.81 0.11 -35.45
CA SER A 271 23.25 0.06 -35.17
C SER A 271 23.71 -1.38 -34.87
N SER A 272 23.89 -2.20 -35.90
CA SER A 272 24.29 -3.61 -35.79
C SER A 272 25.78 -3.76 -35.46
N SER A 273 26.13 -3.83 -34.18
CA SER A 273 27.48 -4.16 -33.71
C SER A 273 27.77 -5.67 -33.79
N SER A 274 27.83 -6.22 -35.00
CA SER A 274 28.11 -7.63 -35.26
C SER A 274 29.61 -7.91 -35.34
N SER A 275 30.22 -8.38 -34.26
CA SER A 275 31.62 -8.81 -34.23
C SER A 275 31.77 -10.25 -34.72
N SER A 276 32.01 -10.43 -36.03
CA SER A 276 32.32 -11.73 -36.64
C SER A 276 33.62 -11.67 -37.45
N LEU A 277 34.65 -12.40 -37.01
CA LEU A 277 35.87 -12.59 -37.80
C LEU A 277 35.63 -13.60 -38.92
N SER A 278 35.81 -13.21 -40.18
CA SER A 278 36.15 -14.13 -41.27
C SER A 278 36.83 -13.40 -42.43
N SER A 279 37.87 -14.03 -42.93
CA SER A 279 38.82 -13.60 -43.95
C SER A 279 38.26 -13.39 -45.37
N SER A 280 38.64 -12.26 -45.98
CA SER A 280 39.07 -12.10 -47.40
C SER A 280 38.27 -12.72 -48.56
N SER A 281 37.80 -11.87 -49.48
CA SER A 281 38.23 -11.86 -50.90
C SER A 281 37.71 -10.58 -51.61
N SER A 282 38.04 -10.39 -52.89
CA SER A 282 38.15 -9.06 -53.54
C SER A 282 37.20 -8.79 -54.72
N SER A 283 37.32 -7.59 -55.29
CA SER A 283 36.92 -7.13 -56.65
C SER A 283 35.43 -6.87 -56.99
N SER A 284 35.02 -5.61 -56.77
CA SER A 284 34.53 -4.66 -57.80
C SER A 284 33.60 -5.12 -58.95
N SER A 285 32.45 -4.44 -59.07
CA SER A 285 32.03 -3.71 -60.30
C SER A 285 30.82 -2.80 -60.00
N ALA A 286 30.46 -1.87 -60.91
CA ALA A 286 29.45 -0.84 -60.69
C ALA A 286 28.49 -0.66 -61.88
N SER A 287 27.26 -0.18 -61.63
CA SER A 287 26.45 0.75 -62.46
C SER A 287 25.11 1.02 -61.76
N THR A 288 24.69 2.25 -61.42
CA THR A 288 24.27 3.42 -62.24
C THR A 288 22.80 3.36 -62.70
N ALA A 289 21.91 4.13 -62.04
CA ALA A 289 20.71 4.78 -62.63
C ALA A 289 20.02 5.75 -61.64
N THR A 290 19.50 6.87 -62.14
CA THR A 290 18.76 7.99 -61.50
C THR A 290 17.90 8.68 -62.58
N PRO A 291 17.08 9.73 -62.33
CA PRO A 291 16.26 10.14 -61.17
C PRO A 291 14.81 10.56 -61.56
N GLY A 292 14.03 11.11 -60.60
CA GLY A 292 12.82 11.94 -60.86
C GLY A 292 11.93 12.04 -59.61
N ASN A 293 11.81 13.16 -58.87
CA ASN A 293 11.25 14.50 -59.15
C ASN A 293 9.77 14.50 -59.60
N SER A 294 8.84 15.32 -59.07
CA SER A 294 8.87 16.28 -57.94
C SER A 294 7.44 16.74 -57.56
N SER A 295 7.28 17.35 -56.36
CA SER A 295 6.34 18.47 -56.03
C SER A 295 4.80 18.31 -56.19
N SER A 296 3.92 19.11 -55.55
CA SER A 296 3.89 19.81 -54.24
C SER A 296 2.53 20.55 -54.07
N SER A 297 2.19 21.02 -52.85
CA SER A 297 1.26 22.14 -52.55
C SER A 297 -0.27 21.96 -52.79
N SER A 298 -1.20 22.76 -52.24
CA SER A 298 -1.37 23.33 -50.87
C SER A 298 -2.68 24.15 -50.75
N SER A 299 -3.29 24.23 -49.55
CA SER A 299 -4.34 25.22 -49.13
C SER A 299 -5.72 25.10 -49.85
N SER A 300 -6.82 25.78 -49.46
CA SER A 300 -7.06 26.87 -48.48
C SER A 300 -8.48 26.80 -47.84
N SER A 301 -8.82 27.71 -46.93
CA SER A 301 -10.07 27.77 -46.12
C SER A 301 -10.96 29.02 -46.39
N SER A 302 -12.22 29.03 -45.90
CA SER A 302 -13.11 30.22 -45.82
C SER A 302 -14.24 30.08 -44.75
N THR A 303 -15.07 31.14 -44.54
CA THR A 303 -15.56 31.51 -43.18
C THR A 303 -16.95 32.23 -43.13
N GLY A 304 -17.63 32.25 -41.96
CA GLY A 304 -18.78 33.15 -41.58
C GLY A 304 -20.13 32.42 -41.37
N SER A 305 -21.15 32.87 -40.60
CA SER A 305 -21.45 34.03 -39.70
C SER A 305 -22.63 33.58 -38.77
N GLN A 306 -22.78 33.83 -37.45
CA GLN A 306 -22.78 35.02 -36.54
C GLN A 306 -24.13 35.79 -36.36
N GLY A 307 -24.44 36.14 -35.09
CA GLY A 307 -25.68 36.73 -34.51
C GLY A 307 -26.19 35.95 -33.25
N THR A 308 -26.65 36.44 -32.08
CA THR A 308 -27.13 37.71 -31.44
C THR A 308 -28.64 38.04 -31.64
N THR A 309 -29.51 38.42 -30.66
CA THR A 309 -29.48 38.69 -29.17
C THR A 309 -30.96 38.82 -28.64
N LEU A 310 -31.40 39.13 -27.39
CA LEU A 310 -30.87 39.70 -26.11
C LEU A 310 -31.74 39.30 -24.84
N ILE A 311 -31.70 40.10 -23.75
CA ILE A 311 -32.17 39.95 -22.33
C ILE A 311 -33.56 40.56 -21.99
N THR A 312 -34.22 40.17 -20.86
CA THR A 312 -34.83 41.07 -19.80
C THR A 312 -35.26 40.31 -18.52
N THR A 313 -35.25 40.99 -17.35
CA THR A 313 -35.42 40.48 -15.97
C THR A 313 -36.46 41.25 -15.13
N THR A 314 -37.05 40.65 -14.07
CA THR A 314 -37.75 41.36 -12.97
C THR A 314 -37.58 40.69 -11.59
N THR A 315 -37.64 41.49 -10.52
CA THR A 315 -37.63 41.10 -9.08
C THR A 315 -39.05 41.28 -8.46
N SER A 316 -39.41 41.08 -7.17
CA SER A 316 -38.66 41.07 -5.88
C SER A 316 -39.47 40.51 -4.67
N LYS A 317 -38.76 40.30 -3.53
CA LYS A 317 -39.17 40.44 -2.09
C LYS A 317 -39.86 39.31 -1.26
N SER A 318 -39.20 39.01 -0.11
CA SER A 318 -39.69 38.73 1.28
C SER A 318 -40.76 37.62 1.54
N ASP A 319 -40.75 36.83 2.62
CA ASP A 319 -40.07 36.95 3.93
C ASP A 319 -40.00 35.60 4.71
N SER A 320 -39.39 35.62 5.91
CA SER A 320 -39.54 34.70 7.06
C SER A 320 -38.97 33.26 6.99
N THR A 321 -38.10 32.97 7.96
CA THR A 321 -37.81 31.63 8.49
C THR A 321 -38.85 31.24 9.55
N PRO A 322 -39.20 29.95 9.67
CA PRO A 322 -39.60 29.35 10.94
C PRO A 322 -38.53 28.38 11.43
N THR A 323 -37.92 28.68 12.58
CA THR A 323 -37.23 27.67 13.40
C THR A 323 -38.24 26.69 13.98
N GLY A 324 -37.98 25.39 13.94
CA GLY A 324 -38.84 24.40 14.58
C GLY A 324 -38.24 23.00 14.59
N ASP A 325 -37.93 22.49 15.78
CA ASP A 325 -37.54 21.10 15.99
C ASP A 325 -38.67 20.13 15.60
N ILE A 326 -38.33 19.02 14.95
CA ILE A 326 -39.24 17.88 14.79
C ILE A 326 -38.61 16.64 15.44
N MET A 327 -39.09 16.36 16.66
CA MET A 327 -38.77 15.18 17.44
C MET A 327 -39.28 13.88 16.78
N CYS A 328 -38.63 12.76 17.10
CA CYS A 328 -39.10 11.43 16.72
C CYS A 328 -40.49 11.11 17.31
N GLY A 329 -41.45 10.76 16.45
CA GLY A 329 -42.80 10.29 16.83
C GLY A 329 -43.22 9.04 16.02
N PRO A 330 -44.06 8.14 16.56
CA PRO A 330 -44.22 6.79 15.99
C PRO A 330 -45.40 6.59 15.02
N VAL A 331 -45.32 5.49 14.26
CA VAL A 331 -46.36 4.82 13.45
C VAL A 331 -46.81 5.50 12.14
N HIS A 332 -46.96 6.83 12.03
CA HIS A 332 -47.65 7.47 10.89
C HIS A 332 -46.80 8.38 9.99
N GLY A 333 -45.53 8.02 9.74
CA GLY A 333 -44.70 8.67 8.71
C GLY A 333 -44.92 8.08 7.30
N LEU A 334 -44.54 8.84 6.27
CA LEU A 334 -44.66 8.44 4.86
C LEU A 334 -43.99 7.11 4.53
N ALA A 335 -44.64 6.34 3.65
CA ALA A 335 -44.09 5.10 3.12
C ALA A 335 -42.76 5.32 2.37
N LYS A 336 -41.98 4.25 2.24
CA LYS A 336 -40.72 4.27 1.51
C LYS A 336 -40.99 4.49 0.02
N TYR A 337 -40.17 5.31 -0.60
CA TYR A 337 -40.28 5.81 -1.98
C TYR A 337 -41.49 6.73 -2.25
N SER A 338 -42.25 7.14 -1.23
CA SER A 338 -43.20 8.25 -1.38
C SER A 338 -42.48 9.60 -1.46
N GLN A 339 -43.09 10.56 -2.16
CA GLN A 339 -42.64 11.96 -2.15
C GLN A 339 -42.87 12.57 -0.77
N CYS A 340 -41.84 13.24 -0.24
CA CYS A 340 -41.79 13.88 1.09
C CYS A 340 -41.37 15.36 1.04
N GLY A 341 -41.25 15.93 -0.17
CA GLY A 341 -40.91 17.33 -0.37
C GLY A 341 -40.73 17.69 -1.85
N GLY A 342 -40.31 18.92 -2.10
CA GLY A 342 -40.16 19.51 -3.44
C GLY A 342 -40.92 20.83 -3.60
N LYS A 343 -40.50 21.64 -4.57
CA LYS A 343 -41.12 22.93 -4.88
C LYS A 343 -42.60 22.76 -5.25
N ASN A 344 -43.47 23.49 -4.57
CA ASN A 344 -44.94 23.40 -4.64
C ASN A 344 -45.57 22.08 -4.09
N TYR A 345 -44.83 21.24 -3.38
CA TYR A 345 -45.40 20.06 -2.70
C TYR A 345 -46.16 20.47 -1.42
N VAL A 346 -47.41 20.02 -1.28
CA VAL A 346 -48.33 20.37 -0.17
C VAL A 346 -48.74 19.14 0.68
N GLY A 347 -47.94 18.07 0.62
CA GLY A 347 -48.18 16.82 1.35
C GLY A 347 -47.41 16.72 2.67
N GLN A 348 -47.44 15.52 3.26
CA GLN A 348 -46.73 15.22 4.50
C GLN A 348 -45.21 15.19 4.26
N THR A 349 -44.39 15.75 5.16
CA THR A 349 -42.92 15.83 4.98
C THR A 349 -42.13 14.83 5.83
N VAL A 350 -42.78 14.15 6.78
CA VAL A 350 -42.13 13.25 7.75
C VAL A 350 -42.10 11.81 7.24
N CYS A 351 -40.91 11.24 7.08
CA CYS A 351 -40.70 9.84 6.67
C CYS A 351 -41.02 8.83 7.78
N ALA A 352 -41.39 7.61 7.40
CA ALA A 352 -41.52 6.49 8.34
C ALA A 352 -40.16 6.13 9.00
N TRP A 353 -40.22 5.56 10.21
CA TRP A 353 -39.03 5.21 10.99
C TRP A 353 -38.05 4.31 10.22
N GLY A 354 -36.76 4.68 10.25
CA GLY A 354 -35.71 4.04 9.44
C GLY A 354 -35.65 4.48 7.98
N ALA A 355 -36.24 5.64 7.65
CA ALA A 355 -36.12 6.31 6.35
C ALA A 355 -35.87 7.82 6.50
N THR A 356 -35.26 8.44 5.50
CA THR A 356 -34.93 9.87 5.40
C THR A 356 -35.43 10.43 4.07
N CYS A 357 -35.83 11.71 4.07
CA CYS A 357 -36.19 12.40 2.84
C CYS A 357 -34.90 12.87 2.13
N GLN A 358 -34.72 12.52 0.86
CA GLN A 358 -33.60 12.99 0.04
C GLN A 358 -34.10 13.74 -1.19
N VAL A 359 -33.40 14.81 -1.56
CA VAL A 359 -33.70 15.61 -2.76
C VAL A 359 -33.34 14.79 -4.00
N VAL A 360 -34.31 14.52 -4.88
CA VAL A 360 -34.07 13.89 -6.19
C VAL A 360 -33.96 14.96 -7.27
N ASN A 361 -34.79 16.01 -7.20
CA ASN A 361 -34.65 17.27 -7.93
C ASN A 361 -35.40 18.39 -7.19
N GLU A 362 -35.36 19.62 -7.72
CA GLU A 362 -35.99 20.79 -7.11
C GLU A 362 -37.50 20.62 -6.82
N TYR A 363 -38.22 19.87 -7.66
CA TYR A 363 -39.67 19.65 -7.56
C TYR A 363 -40.05 18.33 -6.86
N TYR A 364 -39.10 17.43 -6.58
CA TYR A 364 -39.39 16.10 -6.07
C TYR A 364 -38.31 15.59 -5.08
N TRP A 365 -38.68 15.42 -3.81
CA TRP A 365 -37.85 14.80 -2.78
C TRP A 365 -38.51 13.50 -2.31
N GLN A 366 -37.74 12.44 -2.10
CA GLN A 366 -38.25 11.07 -1.92
C GLN A 366 -37.72 10.39 -0.65
N SER A 367 -38.56 9.54 -0.05
CA SER A 367 -38.28 8.81 1.20
C SER A 367 -37.42 7.55 0.96
N TYR A 368 -36.14 7.56 1.32
CA TYR A 368 -35.21 6.43 1.17
C TYR A 368 -34.88 5.76 2.51
N LYS A 369 -34.56 4.46 2.52
CA LYS A 369 -34.19 3.72 3.75
C LYS A 369 -32.78 4.12 4.22
N MET A 370 -32.61 4.38 5.51
CA MET A 370 -31.27 4.51 6.10
C MET A 370 -30.47 3.18 6.01
N VAL A 371 -29.22 3.28 5.60
CA VAL A 371 -28.22 2.20 5.65
C VAL A 371 -27.71 2.07 7.10
N GLY A 372 -27.39 0.84 7.54
CA GLY A 372 -26.84 0.57 8.87
C GLY A 372 -27.84 0.24 9.99
N VAL A 373 -29.14 0.57 9.88
CA VAL A 373 -30.13 0.23 10.93
C VAL A 373 -30.64 -1.22 10.78
N PRO A 374 -30.55 -2.08 11.83
CA PRO A 374 -31.08 -3.44 11.79
C PRO A 374 -32.60 -3.49 11.61
N THR A 375 -33.09 -4.31 10.69
CA THR A 375 -34.54 -4.52 10.47
C THR A 375 -35.12 -5.47 11.52
N SER A 376 -35.38 -4.95 12.71
CA SER A 376 -35.72 -5.71 13.92
C SER A 376 -37.13 -6.33 13.92
N ARG A 377 -37.32 -7.42 13.17
CA ARG A 377 -38.28 -8.47 13.61
C ARG A 377 -37.63 -9.21 14.78
N GLY A 378 -38.06 -8.87 16.01
CA GLY A 378 -37.37 -9.20 17.27
C GLY A 378 -37.08 -10.69 17.50
N CYS A 379 -36.05 -10.96 18.32
CA CYS A 379 -35.46 -12.28 18.50
C CYS A 379 -36.40 -13.31 19.17
N GLY A 380 -36.01 -14.58 19.11
CA GLY A 380 -36.82 -15.71 19.60
C GLY A 380 -37.21 -15.64 21.07
N ASN A 381 -36.41 -14.98 21.91
CA ASN A 381 -36.73 -14.82 23.35
C ASN A 381 -37.88 -13.83 23.58
N CYS A 382 -37.95 -12.73 22.82
CA CYS A 382 -39.08 -11.79 22.87
C CYS A 382 -40.40 -12.42 22.39
N ARG A 383 -40.36 -13.43 21.50
CA ARG A 383 -41.55 -14.20 21.11
C ARG A 383 -42.08 -15.09 22.25
N LYS A 384 -41.21 -15.63 23.10
CA LYS A 384 -41.60 -16.52 24.22
C LYS A 384 -42.27 -15.77 25.39
N ALA A 385 -42.03 -14.46 25.53
CA ALA A 385 -42.49 -13.65 26.67
C ALA A 385 -43.96 -13.16 26.60
N LYS A 386 -44.75 -13.50 25.57
CA LYS A 386 -46.11 -12.98 25.38
C LYS A 386 -47.16 -13.59 26.33
N LYS A 387 -47.20 -13.18 27.61
CA LYS A 387 -48.44 -13.19 28.44
C LYS A 387 -48.52 -11.98 29.38
N LYS A 388 -49.65 -11.26 29.30
CA LYS A 388 -50.02 -10.03 30.05
C LYS A 388 -49.18 -8.79 29.70
N ALA A 389 -49.65 -7.60 30.10
CA ALA A 389 -49.30 -6.33 29.45
C ALA A 389 -49.28 -5.13 30.43
N TRP A 390 -48.28 -4.25 30.24
CA TRP A 390 -48.21 -2.79 30.53
C TRP A 390 -48.58 -2.25 31.94
N PRO A 391 -48.10 -1.05 32.34
CA PRO A 391 -47.24 -0.09 31.62
C PRO A 391 -45.88 0.20 32.32
N SER A 392 -45.14 1.15 31.76
CA SER A 392 -44.07 1.95 32.39
C SER A 392 -42.72 1.29 32.74
N CYS A 393 -41.69 1.63 31.96
CA CYS A 393 -40.31 1.80 32.43
C CYS A 393 -39.56 2.78 31.51
N VAL A 394 -39.11 3.90 32.06
CA VAL A 394 -38.15 4.85 31.46
C VAL A 394 -36.90 4.83 32.34
N PRO A 395 -35.69 4.77 31.77
CA PRO A 395 -34.46 4.98 32.54
C PRO A 395 -33.76 6.28 32.15
N SER A 396 -33.49 7.12 33.16
CA SER A 396 -32.58 8.27 33.06
C SER A 396 -31.84 8.46 34.38
N GLN A 397 -30.50 8.60 34.29
CA GLN A 397 -29.56 9.07 35.33
C GLN A 397 -29.36 8.22 36.60
N ASP A 398 -28.10 7.81 36.77
CA ASP A 398 -27.24 7.84 37.96
C ASP A 398 -27.86 7.78 39.38
N THR A 399 -27.41 6.80 40.17
CA THR A 399 -26.88 7.00 41.54
C THR A 399 -25.96 5.82 41.92
N LEU A 400 -25.04 6.05 42.86
CA LEU A 400 -23.89 5.22 43.23
C LEU A 400 -24.18 3.98 44.11
N LEU A 401 -23.26 3.01 44.01
CA LEU A 401 -22.77 2.06 45.04
C LEU A 401 -23.76 1.05 45.69
N THR A 402 -23.49 -0.24 45.47
CA THR A 402 -22.90 -1.10 46.53
C THR A 402 -22.32 -2.40 45.95
N PHE A 403 -21.30 -2.97 46.61
CA PHE A 403 -20.64 -4.23 46.23
C PHE A 403 -21.20 -5.42 47.02
N THR A 404 -21.61 -6.49 46.33
CA THR A 404 -21.70 -7.84 46.92
C THR A 404 -21.20 -8.91 45.93
N SER A 405 -19.94 -9.32 46.14
CA SER A 405 -19.27 -10.54 45.66
C SER A 405 -19.97 -11.43 44.61
N VAL A 406 -19.51 -11.32 43.35
CA VAL A 406 -19.37 -12.50 42.46
C VAL A 406 -17.93 -12.49 41.93
N THR A 407 -17.17 -13.53 42.22
CA THR A 407 -15.73 -13.59 41.93
C THR A 407 -15.45 -13.92 40.46
N TRP A 408 -15.03 -12.91 39.70
CA TRP A 408 -14.54 -13.07 38.33
C TRP A 408 -13.28 -13.94 38.31
N HIS A 409 -13.45 -15.24 38.09
CA HIS A 409 -12.34 -16.18 37.96
C HIS A 409 -11.68 -16.04 36.58
N SER A 410 -10.36 -15.89 36.60
CA SER A 410 -9.52 -15.68 35.42
C SER A 410 -9.64 -16.85 34.43
N ARG A 411 -9.91 -16.53 33.15
CA ARG A 411 -9.91 -17.52 32.06
C ARG A 411 -8.95 -17.22 30.90
N HIS A 412 -8.31 -16.05 30.89
CA HIS A 412 -7.23 -15.73 29.93
C HIS A 412 -5.81 -16.00 30.46
N ALA A 413 -5.59 -15.97 31.78
CA ALA A 413 -4.27 -16.24 32.37
C ALA A 413 -3.76 -17.68 32.15
N GLY A 414 -4.65 -18.65 31.92
CA GLY A 414 -4.28 -20.05 31.65
C GLY A 414 -3.57 -20.22 30.31
N ALA A 415 -4.21 -19.78 29.22
CA ALA A 415 -3.68 -19.89 27.86
C ALA A 415 -2.32 -19.20 27.72
N VAL A 416 -2.13 -18.04 28.35
CA VAL A 416 -0.85 -17.31 28.35
C VAL A 416 0.27 -18.12 29.04
N ARG A 417 -0.03 -18.84 30.12
CA ARG A 417 0.95 -19.70 30.81
C ARG A 417 1.28 -21.00 30.07
N GLU A 418 0.33 -21.57 29.32
CA GLU A 418 0.63 -22.73 28.45
C GLU A 418 1.47 -22.31 27.23
N TYR A 419 1.13 -21.18 26.60
CA TYR A 419 1.90 -20.64 25.47
C TYR A 419 3.34 -20.30 25.86
N ALA A 420 3.54 -19.66 27.03
CA ALA A 420 4.87 -19.35 27.55
C ALA A 420 5.74 -20.60 27.80
N LYS A 421 5.14 -21.75 28.14
CA LYS A 421 5.87 -23.03 28.27
C LYS A 421 6.21 -23.66 26.93
N ALA A 422 5.34 -23.56 25.92
CA ALA A 422 5.60 -24.10 24.58
C ALA A 422 6.84 -23.43 23.92
N VAL A 423 7.03 -22.13 24.15
CA VAL A 423 8.17 -21.36 23.61
C VAL A 423 9.53 -21.76 24.19
N GLN A 424 9.58 -22.39 25.37
CA GLN A 424 10.83 -22.81 26.02
C GLN A 424 11.42 -24.13 25.46
N GLY A 425 10.75 -24.81 24.52
CA GLY A 425 11.12 -26.15 24.05
C GLY A 425 11.59 -26.28 22.60
N ALA A 426 11.79 -25.19 21.86
CA ALA A 426 12.13 -25.25 20.43
C ALA A 426 13.65 -25.28 20.19
N GLU A 427 14.19 -26.42 19.75
CA GLU A 427 15.58 -26.51 19.27
C GLU A 427 15.76 -25.80 17.92
N PHE A 428 16.95 -25.20 17.70
CA PHE A 428 17.21 -24.34 16.55
C PHE A 428 17.61 -25.13 15.30
N HIS A 429 16.90 -24.92 14.19
CA HIS A 429 17.33 -25.45 12.89
C HIS A 429 18.67 -24.85 12.43
N GLN A 430 19.56 -25.71 11.94
CA GLN A 430 20.89 -25.35 11.49
C GLN A 430 20.88 -24.82 10.05
N TYR A 431 21.60 -23.72 9.82
CA TYR A 431 21.61 -22.95 8.57
C TYR A 431 22.53 -23.54 7.50
N ASN A 432 22.08 -23.53 6.23
CA ASN A 432 22.91 -23.76 5.04
C ASN A 432 23.13 -22.42 4.31
N PRO A 433 24.38 -22.03 3.99
CA PRO A 433 24.69 -20.71 3.47
C PRO A 433 24.31 -20.50 2.00
N VAL A 434 23.90 -19.26 1.68
CA VAL A 434 23.99 -18.71 0.32
C VAL A 434 25.43 -18.83 -0.16
N THR A 435 25.63 -19.21 -1.43
CA THR A 435 26.96 -19.63 -1.90
C THR A 435 27.96 -18.47 -1.90
N ALA A 436 28.99 -18.58 -1.07
CA ALA A 436 30.10 -17.64 -1.00
C ALA A 436 30.80 -17.44 -2.38
N PRO A 437 31.57 -16.35 -2.57
CA PRO A 437 32.42 -16.19 -3.75
C PRO A 437 33.27 -17.45 -3.98
N LYS A 438 33.26 -18.00 -5.20
CA LYS A 438 33.93 -19.28 -5.55
C LYS A 438 35.47 -19.21 -5.56
N THR A 439 36.05 -18.18 -4.96
CA THR A 439 37.47 -17.83 -4.97
C THR A 439 37.89 -17.33 -3.61
N THR A 440 38.98 -17.86 -3.06
CA THR A 440 39.59 -17.40 -1.81
C THR A 440 39.87 -15.88 -1.87
N PRO A 441 39.51 -15.08 -0.84
CA PRO A 441 39.83 -13.65 -0.80
C PRO A 441 41.34 -13.40 -0.96
N SER A 442 41.71 -12.46 -1.82
CA SER A 442 43.10 -12.18 -2.21
C SER A 442 43.68 -10.90 -1.62
N ASN A 443 42.82 -10.04 -1.05
CA ASN A 443 43.19 -8.83 -0.32
C ASN A 443 42.12 -8.46 0.74
N GLU A 444 42.45 -7.52 1.64
CA GLU A 444 41.53 -7.12 2.73
C GLU A 444 40.19 -6.56 2.22
N THR A 445 40.14 -5.86 1.08
CA THR A 445 38.87 -5.38 0.49
C THR A 445 37.98 -6.54 0.04
N THR A 446 38.53 -7.56 -0.63
CA THR A 446 37.76 -8.76 -1.04
C THR A 446 37.28 -9.59 0.17
N LYS A 447 38.03 -9.55 1.27
CA LYS A 447 37.68 -10.21 2.54
C LYS A 447 36.57 -9.44 3.27
N LEU A 448 36.68 -8.12 3.35
CA LEU A 448 35.62 -7.24 3.87
C LEU A 448 34.32 -7.40 3.07
N ALA A 449 34.42 -7.49 1.74
CA ALA A 449 33.29 -7.77 0.87
C ALA A 449 32.65 -9.14 1.16
N ALA A 450 33.44 -10.20 1.38
CA ALA A 450 32.92 -11.51 1.77
C ALA A 450 32.25 -11.48 3.16
N GLU A 451 32.93 -10.95 4.19
CA GLU A 451 32.40 -10.83 5.56
C GLU A 451 31.09 -10.01 5.59
N PHE A 452 30.93 -9.02 4.71
CA PHE A 452 29.69 -8.25 4.57
C PHE A 452 28.61 -8.94 3.73
N VAL A 453 28.96 -9.68 2.68
CA VAL A 453 28.00 -10.46 1.88
C VAL A 453 27.38 -11.58 2.73
N ASP A 454 28.19 -12.25 3.55
CA ASP A 454 27.71 -13.25 4.52
C ASP A 454 26.79 -12.64 5.59
N LEU A 455 27.01 -11.37 5.95
CA LEU A 455 26.18 -10.61 6.89
C LEU A 455 24.81 -10.25 6.31
N ILE A 456 24.76 -9.72 5.09
CA ILE A 456 23.48 -9.35 4.44
C ILE A 456 22.73 -10.56 3.86
N GLY A 457 23.41 -11.70 3.70
CA GLY A 457 22.82 -12.98 3.30
C GLY A 457 22.03 -13.72 4.40
N ILE A 458 21.87 -13.13 5.59
CA ILE A 458 21.14 -13.76 6.70
C ILE A 458 19.62 -13.77 6.41
N THR A 459 19.06 -14.98 6.29
CA THR A 459 17.62 -15.25 6.05
C THR A 459 16.85 -15.59 7.33
N ASP A 460 17.45 -15.42 8.51
CA ASP A 460 16.76 -15.52 9.81
C ASP A 460 16.08 -14.17 10.08
N GLU A 461 14.75 -14.14 10.18
CA GLU A 461 13.98 -12.90 10.35
C GLU A 461 14.28 -12.16 11.65
N ARG A 462 14.96 -12.79 12.62
CA ARG A 462 15.40 -12.14 13.86
C ARG A 462 16.69 -11.33 13.68
N TYR A 463 17.39 -11.53 12.56
CA TYR A 463 18.71 -10.94 12.27
C TYR A 463 18.90 -10.49 10.80
N SER A 464 17.86 -10.53 9.97
CA SER A 464 17.99 -10.26 8.53
C SER A 464 18.16 -8.77 8.23
N PHE A 465 19.12 -8.44 7.35
CA PHE A 465 19.36 -7.07 6.91
C PHE A 465 18.26 -6.49 6.00
N GLU A 466 17.28 -7.30 5.53
CA GLU A 466 16.13 -6.76 4.79
C GLU A 466 15.22 -5.88 5.68
N ILE A 467 15.21 -6.12 6.99
CA ILE A 467 14.55 -5.25 7.98
C ILE A 467 15.22 -3.88 8.03
N TYR A 468 16.56 -3.86 8.00
CA TYR A 468 17.34 -2.63 8.05
C TYR A 468 17.42 -1.91 6.71
N GLY A 469 17.39 -2.61 5.57
CA GLY A 469 17.25 -2.00 4.25
C GLY A 469 17.95 -2.74 3.11
N PRO A 470 17.22 -3.32 2.15
CA PRO A 470 17.82 -4.13 1.10
C PRO A 470 18.59 -3.29 0.08
N ARG A 471 18.16 -2.08 -0.31
CA ARG A 471 18.79 -1.39 -1.45
C ARG A 471 20.14 -0.77 -1.09
N PHE A 472 20.17 0.10 -0.08
CA PHE A 472 21.43 0.63 0.47
C PHE A 472 22.45 -0.49 0.72
N PHE A 473 22.13 -1.46 1.60
CA PHE A 473 23.11 -2.48 1.99
C PHE A 473 23.49 -3.45 0.86
N LYS A 474 22.61 -3.82 -0.08
CA LYS A 474 22.99 -4.68 -1.22
C LYS A 474 23.86 -3.96 -2.27
N THR A 475 23.92 -2.63 -2.26
CA THR A 475 24.83 -1.87 -3.16
C THR A 475 26.21 -1.59 -2.56
N LEU A 476 26.34 -1.57 -1.22
CA LEU A 476 27.63 -1.32 -0.55
C LEU A 476 28.80 -2.24 -1.01
N PRO A 477 28.63 -3.56 -1.24
CA PRO A 477 29.71 -4.43 -1.73
C PRO A 477 30.40 -3.96 -3.01
N GLN A 478 29.71 -3.20 -3.87
CA GLN A 478 30.24 -2.66 -5.12
C GLN A 478 31.13 -1.42 -4.90
N ARG A 479 31.18 -0.90 -3.67
CA ARG A 479 31.83 0.38 -3.31
C ARG A 479 33.01 0.19 -2.34
N PHE A 480 33.26 -1.01 -1.82
CA PHE A 480 34.39 -1.23 -0.90
C PHE A 480 35.75 -1.02 -1.60
N GLY A 481 36.71 -0.46 -0.88
CA GLY A 481 37.98 0.02 -1.43
C GLY A 481 37.90 1.36 -2.17
N SER A 482 36.72 1.95 -2.39
CA SER A 482 36.61 3.27 -3.04
C SER A 482 36.92 4.45 -2.11
N HIS A 483 36.67 4.32 -0.79
CA HIS A 483 36.96 5.36 0.18
C HIS A 483 37.19 4.77 1.58
N PRO A 484 38.29 5.10 2.30
CA PRO A 484 38.65 4.47 3.58
C PRO A 484 37.56 4.53 4.66
N VAL A 485 36.81 5.63 4.75
CA VAL A 485 35.71 5.78 5.72
C VAL A 485 34.60 4.73 5.53
N LEU A 486 34.35 4.29 4.30
CA LEU A 486 33.31 3.30 4.01
C LEU A 486 33.77 1.92 4.44
N ASP A 487 35.03 1.58 4.19
CA ASP A 487 35.61 0.31 4.63
C ASP A 487 35.71 0.23 6.17
N ASP A 488 36.01 1.36 6.83
CA ASP A 488 35.97 1.49 8.29
C ASP A 488 34.55 1.35 8.85
N MET A 489 33.56 2.01 8.23
CA MET A 489 32.15 1.87 8.62
C MET A 489 31.63 0.45 8.44
N THR A 490 31.92 -0.19 7.31
CA THR A 490 31.56 -1.59 7.06
C THR A 490 32.21 -2.51 8.10
N SER A 491 33.49 -2.28 8.43
CA SER A 491 34.19 -3.04 9.48
C SER A 491 33.54 -2.88 10.86
N ALA A 492 33.09 -1.66 11.19
CA ALA A 492 32.33 -1.40 12.42
C ALA A 492 30.93 -2.06 12.39
N VAL A 493 30.20 -1.99 11.27
CA VAL A 493 28.88 -2.62 11.10
C VAL A 493 28.96 -4.13 11.32
N ILE A 494 29.92 -4.81 10.69
CA ILE A 494 30.13 -6.26 10.86
C ILE A 494 30.42 -6.61 12.33
N ALA A 495 31.39 -5.94 12.95
CA ALA A 495 31.80 -6.25 14.31
C ALA A 495 30.75 -5.90 15.38
N SER A 496 29.96 -4.84 15.14
CA SER A 496 28.84 -4.45 16.01
C SER A 496 27.71 -5.48 15.92
N PHE A 497 27.27 -5.81 14.70
CA PHE A 497 26.14 -6.72 14.49
C PHE A 497 26.43 -8.16 14.96
N GLN A 498 27.70 -8.61 14.88
CA GLN A 498 28.11 -9.89 15.47
C GLN A 498 27.78 -9.97 16.97
N SER A 499 27.81 -8.85 17.70
CA SER A 499 27.48 -8.82 19.15
C SER A 499 25.98 -9.01 19.38
N VAL A 500 25.13 -8.39 18.55
CA VAL A 500 23.66 -8.60 18.52
C VAL A 500 23.31 -10.03 18.16
N ARG A 501 23.89 -10.57 17.07
CA ARG A 501 23.66 -11.95 16.61
C ARG A 501 24.06 -13.00 17.65
N LEU A 502 25.07 -12.71 18.46
CA LEU A 502 25.52 -13.59 19.56
C LEU A 502 24.81 -13.31 20.90
N ARG A 503 23.96 -12.28 20.99
CA ARG A 503 23.35 -11.76 22.24
C ARG A 503 24.40 -11.58 23.35
N LYS A 504 25.49 -10.89 23.02
CA LYS A 504 26.65 -10.65 23.91
C LYS A 504 27.05 -9.18 23.92
N GLN A 505 27.73 -8.76 24.99
CA GLN A 505 28.35 -7.45 25.07
C GLN A 505 29.36 -7.24 23.93
N SER A 506 29.42 -5.99 23.46
CA SER A 506 30.31 -5.51 22.41
C SER A 506 31.76 -5.86 22.69
N SER A 507 32.38 -6.64 21.81
CA SER A 507 33.78 -7.04 21.98
C SER A 507 34.74 -5.83 21.94
N PRO A 508 35.92 -5.89 22.59
CA PRO A 508 36.94 -4.84 22.48
C PRO A 508 37.35 -4.53 21.03
N ARG A 509 37.27 -5.52 20.12
CA ARG A 509 37.46 -5.32 18.68
C ARG A 509 36.33 -4.48 18.06
N ALA A 510 35.07 -4.76 18.39
CA ALA A 510 33.93 -3.98 17.91
C ALA A 510 33.99 -2.53 18.39
N LEU A 511 34.28 -2.31 19.68
CA LEU A 511 34.47 -0.97 20.26
C LEU A 511 35.63 -0.21 19.61
N SER A 512 36.76 -0.89 19.33
CA SER A 512 37.91 -0.31 18.64
C SER A 512 37.61 0.08 17.18
N LEU A 513 36.92 -0.79 16.43
CA LEU A 513 36.52 -0.53 15.04
C LEU A 513 35.47 0.59 14.97
N PHE A 514 34.49 0.61 15.86
CA PHE A 514 33.51 1.70 15.98
C PHE A 514 34.18 3.04 16.32
N GLY A 515 35.11 3.03 17.28
CA GLY A 515 35.92 4.20 17.61
C GLY A 515 36.81 4.68 16.46
N LYS A 516 37.27 3.79 15.58
CA LYS A 516 37.96 4.16 14.33
C LYS A 516 36.98 4.81 13.35
N ALA A 517 35.86 4.15 13.06
CA ALA A 517 34.84 4.62 12.12
C ALA A 517 34.27 6.00 12.51
N LEU A 518 34.06 6.27 13.81
CA LEU A 518 33.68 7.60 14.31
C LEU A 518 34.69 8.70 13.96
N ARG A 519 36.00 8.43 14.07
CA ARG A 519 37.05 9.41 13.68
C ARG A 519 37.08 9.62 12.17
N SER A 520 37.10 8.54 11.40
CA SER A 520 37.08 8.59 9.93
C SER A 520 35.81 9.30 9.40
N LEU A 521 34.67 9.16 10.09
CA LEU A 521 33.45 9.92 9.81
C LEU A 521 33.58 11.39 10.18
N GLN A 522 34.13 11.72 11.35
CA GLN A 522 34.34 13.11 11.75
C GLN A 522 35.23 13.85 10.75
N GLU A 523 36.28 13.21 10.22
CA GLU A 523 37.09 13.73 9.13
C GLU A 523 36.27 13.91 7.84
N CYS A 524 35.50 12.89 7.44
CA CYS A 524 34.65 12.92 6.23
C CYS A 524 33.52 13.97 6.28
N LEU A 525 32.92 14.23 7.45
CA LEU A 525 31.90 15.27 7.63
C LEU A 525 32.47 16.67 7.47
N ASN A 526 33.69 16.91 7.97
CA ASN A 526 34.37 18.19 7.90
C ASN A 526 34.99 18.50 6.52
N ASP A 527 35.17 17.51 5.64
CA ASP A 527 35.61 17.74 4.26
C ASP A 527 34.45 18.30 3.40
N PRO A 528 34.53 19.54 2.87
CA PRO A 528 33.49 20.12 2.02
C PRO A 528 33.43 19.51 0.61
N LYS A 529 34.37 18.63 0.23
CA LYS A 529 34.39 17.97 -1.09
C LYS A 529 33.54 16.69 -1.14
N GLN A 530 33.17 16.12 0.00
CA GLN A 530 32.44 14.85 0.08
C GLN A 530 30.96 15.07 -0.21
N PRO A 531 30.31 14.26 -1.08
CA PRO A 531 28.88 14.36 -1.36
C PRO A 531 28.03 14.28 -0.09
N VAL A 532 26.96 15.08 -0.02
CA VAL A 532 26.08 15.14 1.14
C VAL A 532 25.31 13.83 1.29
N THR A 533 24.94 13.20 0.18
CA THR A 533 24.38 11.85 0.15
C THR A 533 25.34 10.82 0.78
N PHE A 534 26.64 10.89 0.50
CA PHE A 534 27.63 9.99 1.09
C PHE A 534 27.82 10.25 2.60
N LYS A 535 27.84 11.53 3.02
CA LYS A 535 27.83 11.90 4.45
C LYS A 535 26.61 11.32 5.18
N LEU A 536 25.42 11.45 4.58
CA LEU A 536 24.15 10.93 5.10
C LEU A 536 24.19 9.41 5.28
N GLU A 537 24.63 8.67 4.27
CA GLU A 537 24.80 7.20 4.33
C GLU A 537 25.68 6.77 5.52
N LEU A 538 26.85 7.41 5.69
CA LEU A 538 27.81 7.06 6.73
C LEU A 538 27.32 7.42 8.14
N VAL A 539 26.60 8.54 8.31
CA VAL A 539 25.95 8.91 9.58
C VAL A 539 24.87 7.88 9.95
N ILE A 540 24.19 7.30 8.96
CA ILE A 540 23.17 6.28 9.24
C ILE A 540 23.83 4.92 9.57
N MET A 541 24.93 4.56 8.91
CA MET A 541 25.74 3.39 9.33
C MET A 541 26.24 3.53 10.77
N VAL A 542 26.77 4.70 11.17
CA VAL A 542 27.28 4.90 12.54
C VAL A 542 26.16 4.89 13.58
N MET A 543 24.97 5.39 13.24
CA MET A 543 23.79 5.34 14.12
C MET A 543 23.34 3.89 14.38
N LEU A 544 23.39 3.01 13.37
CA LEU A 544 23.10 1.59 13.54
C LEU A 544 24.17 0.88 14.39
N CYS A 545 25.46 1.17 14.18
CA CYS A 545 26.52 0.71 15.08
C CYS A 545 26.31 1.19 16.52
N GLN A 546 25.95 2.46 16.73
CA GLN A 546 25.69 3.03 18.05
C GLN A 546 24.49 2.36 18.73
N LEU A 547 23.39 2.12 18.00
CA LEU A 547 22.22 1.36 18.47
C LEU A 547 22.61 -0.04 18.97
N TRP A 548 23.51 -0.73 18.27
CA TRP A 548 23.94 -2.08 18.63
C TRP A 548 25.02 -2.14 19.74
N ILE A 549 25.80 -1.07 19.94
CA ILE A 549 26.89 -1.00 20.92
C ILE A 549 26.46 -0.39 22.26
N ASP A 550 25.77 0.75 22.23
CA ASP A 550 25.27 1.47 23.41
C ASP A 550 24.15 2.42 22.98
N ASN A 551 22.89 2.00 23.14
CA ASN A 551 21.75 2.76 22.60
C ASN A 551 21.60 4.19 23.20
N LYS A 552 22.21 4.50 24.35
CA LYS A 552 22.07 5.78 25.10
C LYS A 552 22.31 7.06 24.30
N SER A 553 23.00 6.98 23.16
CA SER A 553 23.26 8.12 22.28
C SER A 553 22.74 7.98 20.85
N SER A 554 22.09 6.86 20.48
CA SER A 554 21.63 6.58 19.10
C SER A 554 20.72 7.70 18.55
N ASN A 555 19.76 8.15 19.35
CA ASN A 555 18.80 9.19 19.01
C ASN A 555 19.44 10.56 18.66
N LYS A 556 20.69 10.83 19.07
CA LYS A 556 21.39 12.10 18.78
C LYS A 556 21.74 12.24 17.29
N HIS A 557 21.89 11.14 16.56
CA HIS A 557 22.20 11.17 15.12
C HIS A 557 21.02 11.67 14.27
N ARG A 558 19.77 11.57 14.76
CA ARG A 558 18.56 11.91 13.99
C ARG A 558 18.51 13.38 13.55
N GLY A 559 18.98 14.31 14.39
CA GLY A 559 19.07 15.74 14.04
C GLY A 559 20.10 16.02 12.95
N ILE A 560 21.24 15.31 12.96
CA ILE A 560 22.27 15.39 11.90
C ILE A 560 21.70 14.86 10.59
N ILE A 561 20.92 13.77 10.64
CA ILE A 561 20.24 13.19 9.48
C ILE A 561 19.21 14.14 8.89
N ALA A 562 18.40 14.80 9.71
CA ALA A 562 17.45 15.81 9.25
C ALA A 562 18.15 16.97 8.50
N HIS A 563 19.28 17.47 9.03
CA HIS A 563 20.04 18.54 8.40
C HIS A 563 20.75 18.10 7.11
N LEU A 564 21.35 16.90 7.07
CA LEU A 564 21.96 16.36 5.84
C LEU A 564 20.92 16.03 4.75
N LEU A 565 19.68 15.71 5.12
CA LEU A 565 18.57 15.57 4.18
C LEU A 565 18.20 16.93 3.57
N GLU A 566 17.99 17.94 4.39
CA GLU A 566 17.74 19.32 3.96
C GLU A 566 18.84 19.83 3.03
N GLU A 567 20.11 19.61 3.38
CA GLU A 567 21.25 20.02 2.55
C GLU A 567 21.28 19.25 1.21
N ALA A 568 21.07 17.93 1.22
CA ALA A 568 21.10 17.11 0.00
C ALA A 568 19.98 17.49 -0.99
N VAL A 569 18.77 17.74 -0.48
CA VAL A 569 17.61 18.20 -1.26
C VAL A 569 17.86 19.60 -1.82
N THR A 570 18.35 20.51 -0.98
CA THR A 570 18.67 21.90 -1.35
C THR A 570 19.74 21.97 -2.45
N GLN A 571 20.76 21.11 -2.37
CA GLN A 571 21.82 20.97 -3.39
C GLN A 571 21.37 20.15 -4.62
N ARG A 572 20.12 19.66 -4.64
CA ARG A 572 19.56 18.79 -5.69
C ARG A 572 20.39 17.52 -5.96
N GLN A 573 21.07 17.01 -4.92
CA GLN A 573 21.76 15.73 -5.03
C GLN A 573 20.69 14.62 -5.10
N ILE A 574 20.80 13.72 -6.10
CA ILE A 574 19.82 12.65 -6.29
C ILE A 574 19.96 11.65 -5.13
N ILE A 575 19.06 11.76 -4.16
CA ILE A 575 18.81 10.69 -3.19
C ILE A 575 17.97 9.63 -3.90
N ASP A 576 18.34 8.36 -3.78
CA ASP A 576 17.56 7.27 -4.35
C ASP A 576 16.19 7.21 -3.65
N SER A 577 15.10 7.39 -4.40
CA SER A 577 13.72 7.50 -3.85
C SER A 577 13.29 6.28 -3.02
N ASN A 578 14.01 5.17 -3.16
CA ASN A 578 13.78 3.90 -2.48
C ASN A 578 14.28 3.92 -1.03
N ASP A 579 15.42 4.58 -0.76
CA ASP A 579 15.99 4.72 0.58
C ASP A 579 15.52 6.05 1.24
N LEU A 580 15.20 7.06 0.42
CA LEU A 580 14.71 8.40 0.80
C LEU A 580 13.55 8.37 1.82
N ARG A 581 12.54 7.51 1.63
CA ARG A 581 11.38 7.40 2.54
C ARG A 581 11.81 7.01 3.95
N GLY A 582 12.76 6.09 4.07
CA GLY A 582 13.29 5.64 5.37
C GLY A 582 14.10 6.72 6.09
N PHE A 583 14.84 7.52 5.31
CA PHE A 583 15.59 8.67 5.82
C PHE A 583 14.65 9.80 6.29
N CYS A 584 13.64 10.16 5.50
CA CYS A 584 12.65 11.19 5.82
C CYS A 584 11.97 10.93 7.16
N LEU A 585 11.61 9.67 7.44
CA LEU A 585 11.01 9.30 8.72
C LEU A 585 11.95 9.53 9.91
N GLN A 586 13.27 9.44 9.74
CA GLN A 586 14.23 9.85 10.80
C GLN A 586 14.08 11.34 11.13
N GLY A 587 13.86 12.17 10.12
CA GLY A 587 13.55 13.60 10.26
C GLY A 587 12.21 13.84 10.97
N VAL A 588 11.15 13.10 10.62
CA VAL A 588 9.86 13.19 11.33
C VAL A 588 10.00 12.82 12.80
N TYR A 589 10.68 11.71 13.14
CA TYR A 589 10.90 11.33 14.53
C TYR A 589 11.77 12.36 15.26
N ALA A 590 12.75 12.97 14.60
CA ALA A 590 13.51 14.08 15.15
C ALA A 590 12.60 15.28 15.48
N ALA A 591 11.65 15.64 14.61
CA ALA A 591 10.68 16.71 14.85
C ALA A 591 9.60 16.35 15.88
N LEU A 592 9.15 15.09 15.95
CA LEU A 592 8.23 14.63 17.00
C LEU A 592 8.91 14.61 18.39
N SER A 593 10.21 14.28 18.42
CA SER A 593 10.94 14.12 19.67
C SER A 593 11.63 15.40 20.13
N ASP A 594 12.13 16.26 19.24
CA ASP A 594 12.93 17.42 19.58
C ASP A 594 12.27 18.73 19.10
N PRO A 595 11.88 19.65 20.01
CA PRO A 595 11.20 20.89 19.63
C PRO A 595 12.10 21.83 18.83
N ASN A 596 13.43 21.61 18.79
CA ASN A 596 14.37 22.44 18.04
C ASN A 596 14.54 21.98 16.58
N VAL A 597 13.99 20.82 16.19
CA VAL A 597 14.06 20.30 14.82
C VAL A 597 12.71 20.51 14.14
N GLU A 598 12.65 21.32 13.09
CA GLU A 598 11.43 21.56 12.30
C GLU A 598 11.54 20.86 10.94
N LEU A 599 10.41 20.48 10.34
CA LEU A 599 10.39 20.01 8.95
C LEU A 599 10.21 21.23 8.03
N GLY A 600 11.26 21.58 7.29
CA GLY A 600 11.23 22.67 6.32
C GLY A 600 10.49 22.29 5.03
N SER A 601 10.30 23.26 4.13
CA SER A 601 9.66 23.06 2.81
C SER A 601 10.30 21.94 1.98
N TRP A 602 11.62 21.73 2.13
CA TRP A 602 12.37 20.63 1.53
C TRP A 602 11.76 19.25 1.78
N TYR A 603 11.11 19.06 2.94
CA TYR A 603 10.50 17.79 3.31
C TYR A 603 9.26 17.51 2.45
N TRP A 604 8.48 18.56 2.12
CA TRP A 604 7.32 18.44 1.23
C TRP A 604 7.72 18.28 -0.22
N ASP A 605 8.74 19.03 -0.68
CA ASP A 605 9.32 18.84 -2.00
C ASP A 605 9.76 17.38 -2.23
N VAL A 606 10.24 16.71 -1.17
CA VAL A 606 10.56 15.27 -1.17
C VAL A 606 9.33 14.36 -1.01
N ALA A 607 8.41 14.67 -0.11
CA ALA A 607 7.24 13.82 0.14
C ALA A 607 6.34 13.71 -1.11
N LEU A 608 6.22 14.80 -1.88
CA LEU A 608 5.55 14.84 -3.18
C LEU A 608 6.28 14.04 -4.28
N GLN A 609 7.52 13.61 -4.04
CA GLN A 609 8.30 12.71 -4.90
C GLN A 609 8.31 11.25 -4.38
N ASP A 610 7.61 10.95 -3.29
CA ASP A 610 7.42 9.56 -2.83
C ASP A 610 6.61 8.80 -3.91
N PRO A 611 7.11 7.67 -4.44
CA PRO A 611 6.42 6.92 -5.49
C PRO A 611 5.08 6.30 -5.06
N THR A 612 4.66 6.46 -3.80
CA THR A 612 3.30 6.16 -3.34
C THR A 612 2.26 7.24 -3.69
N GLN A 613 2.66 8.46 -4.08
CA GLN A 613 1.72 9.58 -4.27
C GLN A 613 1.31 9.86 -5.72
N ALA A 614 0.04 10.23 -5.90
CA ALA A 614 -0.47 10.85 -7.11
C ALA A 614 -1.73 11.71 -6.81
N ARG A 615 -1.58 12.80 -6.06
CA ARG A 615 -2.68 13.73 -5.74
C ARG A 615 -3.28 14.36 -7.03
N PRO A 616 -4.57 14.75 -7.03
CA PRO A 616 -5.55 14.66 -5.93
C PRO A 616 -6.07 13.22 -5.72
N HIS A 617 -6.34 12.85 -4.47
CA HIS A 617 -6.76 11.49 -4.10
C HIS A 617 -8.24 11.39 -3.73
N HIS A 618 -8.85 10.26 -4.10
CA HIS A 618 -10.15 9.82 -3.61
C HIS A 618 -9.96 9.01 -2.31
N TYR A 619 -10.91 9.13 -1.38
CA TYR A 619 -10.84 8.68 0.02
C TYR A 619 -10.74 7.15 0.26
N GLU A 620 -10.55 6.35 -0.79
CA GLU A 620 -10.87 4.91 -0.81
C GLU A 620 -9.71 4.02 -1.29
N GLN A 621 -8.58 4.61 -1.72
CA GLN A 621 -7.55 3.90 -2.52
C GLN A 621 -6.13 3.94 -1.91
N GLY A 622 -5.99 4.30 -0.65
CA GLY A 622 -4.73 4.30 0.09
C GLY A 622 -4.93 4.29 1.60
N LEU A 623 -3.91 3.87 2.35
CA LEU A 623 -3.85 4.07 3.81
C LEU A 623 -3.11 5.39 4.05
N TYR A 624 -3.86 6.49 4.11
CA TYR A 624 -3.39 7.88 4.19
C TYR A 624 -2.39 8.08 5.33
N CYS A 625 -2.61 7.45 6.49
CA CYS A 625 -1.72 7.59 7.65
C CYS A 625 -0.33 6.93 7.46
N PHE A 626 -0.05 6.35 6.29
CA PHE A 626 1.28 5.90 5.86
C PHE A 626 1.96 6.79 4.81
N GLU A 627 1.30 7.81 4.27
CA GLU A 627 1.94 8.77 3.35
C GLU A 627 3.04 9.56 4.08
N LEU A 628 4.16 9.88 3.39
CA LEU A 628 5.15 10.81 3.95
C LEU A 628 4.55 12.20 4.23
N CYS A 629 3.55 12.62 3.46
CA CYS A 629 2.81 13.86 3.72
C CYS A 629 2.11 13.80 5.08
N ALA A 630 1.17 12.86 5.26
CA ALA A 630 0.45 12.67 6.51
C ALA A 630 1.37 12.47 7.73
N ILE A 631 2.41 11.64 7.60
CA ILE A 631 3.35 11.38 8.70
C ILE A 631 4.18 12.64 9.04
N GLY A 632 4.58 13.44 8.03
CA GLY A 632 5.28 14.70 8.23
C GLY A 632 4.40 15.82 8.81
N ASP A 633 3.09 15.77 8.56
CA ASP A 633 2.13 16.76 9.06
C ASP A 633 1.96 16.65 10.57
N LEU A 634 2.09 15.44 11.11
CA LEU A 634 1.89 15.13 12.51
C LEU A 634 2.73 16.01 13.48
N PRO A 635 4.07 16.13 13.37
CA PRO A 635 4.84 17.05 14.21
C PRO A 635 4.46 18.52 14.05
N VAL A 636 3.93 18.95 12.89
CA VAL A 636 3.47 20.32 12.68
C VAL A 636 2.14 20.55 13.42
N PHE A 637 1.17 19.65 13.21
CA PHE A 637 -0.17 19.77 13.83
C PHE A 637 -0.12 19.65 15.35
N LEU A 638 0.73 18.78 15.90
CA LEU A 638 0.87 18.61 17.34
C LEU A 638 1.59 19.79 18.03
N ARG A 639 2.36 20.61 17.32
CA ARG A 639 3.01 21.81 17.89
C ARG A 639 2.04 22.98 18.09
N ASP A 640 1.04 23.10 17.21
CA ASP A 640 0.02 24.16 17.21
C ASP A 640 -1.39 23.55 17.10
N PRO A 641 -1.83 22.75 18.10
CA PRO A 641 -3.06 21.97 18.00
C PRO A 641 -4.34 22.83 18.07
N GLU A 642 -4.22 24.08 18.54
CA GLU A 642 -5.30 25.07 18.48
C GLU A 642 -5.59 25.46 17.02
N ARG A 643 -4.55 25.77 16.25
CA ARG A 643 -4.64 26.10 14.82
C ARG A 643 -5.00 24.92 13.93
N TYR A 644 -4.48 23.73 14.25
CA TYR A 644 -4.65 22.51 13.43
C TYR A 644 -5.72 21.55 13.96
N LEU A 645 -6.63 22.02 14.84
CA LEU A 645 -7.66 21.19 15.48
C LEU A 645 -8.58 20.46 14.48
N TYR A 646 -8.89 21.06 13.33
CA TYR A 646 -9.72 20.45 12.29
C TYR A 646 -8.96 19.33 11.57
N GLN A 647 -7.70 19.55 11.24
CA GLN A 647 -6.82 18.57 10.62
C GLN A 647 -6.61 17.38 11.55
N LEU A 648 -6.31 17.61 12.84
CA LEU A 648 -6.19 16.56 13.86
C LEU A 648 -7.49 15.76 14.03
N LYS A 649 -8.67 16.39 13.95
CA LYS A 649 -9.98 15.70 13.94
C LYS A 649 -10.13 14.76 12.74
N CYS A 650 -9.89 15.24 11.52
CA CYS A 650 -10.00 14.42 10.31
C CYS A 650 -8.93 13.30 10.28
N TYR A 651 -7.71 13.57 10.75
CA TYR A 651 -6.64 12.58 10.90
C TYR A 651 -7.04 11.48 11.91
N TRP A 652 -7.57 11.85 13.08
CA TRP A 652 -8.06 10.89 14.09
C TRP A 652 -9.19 9.99 13.56
N ASN A 653 -10.10 10.55 12.75
CA ASN A 653 -11.15 9.76 12.10
C ASN A 653 -10.56 8.75 11.11
N THR A 654 -9.56 9.17 10.33
CA THR A 654 -8.84 8.29 9.38
C THR A 654 -8.10 7.16 10.12
N LEU A 655 -7.37 7.46 11.19
CA LEU A 655 -6.76 6.45 12.09
C LEU A 655 -7.77 5.49 12.71
N SER A 656 -9.00 5.95 12.97
CA SER A 656 -10.06 5.11 13.53
C SER A 656 -10.57 4.07 12.51
N THR A 657 -10.43 4.34 11.21
CA THR A 657 -10.73 3.40 10.11
C THR A 657 -9.53 2.50 9.79
N GLU A 658 -8.32 3.07 9.70
CA GLU A 658 -7.13 2.35 9.24
C GLU A 658 -6.54 1.39 10.30
N ARG A 659 -6.64 1.70 11.60
CA ARG A 659 -6.15 0.79 12.66
C ARG A 659 -6.80 -0.60 12.59
N PRO A 660 -8.14 -0.73 12.54
CA PRO A 660 -8.80 -2.03 12.31
C PRO A 660 -8.34 -2.76 11.05
N MET A 661 -8.13 -2.04 9.94
CA MET A 661 -7.68 -2.64 8.67
C MET A 661 -6.27 -3.24 8.78
N MET A 662 -5.34 -2.54 9.44
CA MET A 662 -3.98 -3.04 9.65
C MET A 662 -3.92 -4.14 10.70
N ARG A 663 -4.69 -4.00 11.79
CA ARG A 663 -4.86 -5.03 12.82
C ARG A 663 -5.33 -6.36 12.21
N HIS A 664 -6.36 -6.32 11.37
CA HIS A 664 -6.89 -7.53 10.72
C HIS A 664 -5.85 -8.23 9.82
N LYS A 665 -5.11 -7.47 8.99
CA LYS A 665 -4.04 -8.01 8.13
C LYS A 665 -2.93 -8.67 8.96
N TYR A 666 -2.56 -8.04 10.07
CA TYR A 666 -1.61 -8.57 11.05
C TYR A 666 -2.12 -9.87 11.73
N GLU A 667 -3.35 -9.86 12.24
CA GLU A 667 -3.99 -11.00 12.91
C GLU A 667 -4.14 -12.21 11.98
N MET A 668 -4.33 -12.01 10.66
CA MET A 668 -4.29 -13.08 9.66
C MET A 668 -2.88 -13.62 9.38
N ALA A 669 -1.86 -12.76 9.35
CA ALA A 669 -0.50 -13.14 8.95
C ALA A 669 0.29 -13.84 10.07
N ILE A 670 0.06 -13.50 11.34
CA ILE A 670 0.81 -14.07 12.48
C ILE A 670 0.67 -15.60 12.60
N PRO A 671 -0.54 -16.21 12.51
CA PRO A 671 -0.68 -17.66 12.50
C PRO A 671 0.09 -18.34 11.35
N MET A 672 0.17 -17.68 10.19
CA MET A 672 0.93 -18.19 9.04
C MET A 672 2.44 -18.08 9.22
N ALA A 673 2.92 -17.05 9.94
CA ALA A 673 4.34 -16.85 10.25
C ALA A 673 4.85 -17.74 11.39
N LEU A 674 3.98 -18.09 12.33
CA LEU A 674 4.31 -18.96 13.47
C LEU A 674 4.11 -20.47 13.17
N ALA A 675 3.62 -20.82 11.99
CA ALA A 675 3.47 -22.22 11.57
C ALA A 675 4.84 -22.94 11.47
N PRO A 676 4.93 -24.25 11.75
CA PRO A 676 6.18 -25.02 11.67
C PRO A 676 6.84 -25.02 10.28
N ASN A 677 6.04 -24.83 9.22
CA ASN A 677 6.46 -24.75 7.82
C ASN A 677 6.39 -23.32 7.24
N ALA A 678 6.31 -22.29 8.09
CA ALA A 678 6.19 -20.90 7.66
C ALA A 678 7.41 -20.43 6.87
N THR A 679 7.19 -19.90 5.66
CA THR A 679 8.27 -19.39 4.80
C THR A 679 8.87 -18.09 5.33
N PHE A 680 10.10 -17.78 4.92
CA PHE A 680 10.75 -16.49 5.19
C PHE A 680 9.88 -15.29 4.77
N LEU A 681 9.24 -15.36 3.58
CA LEU A 681 8.34 -14.31 3.10
C LEU A 681 7.08 -14.16 3.95
N SER A 682 6.51 -15.29 4.42
CA SER A 682 5.36 -15.29 5.34
C SER A 682 5.70 -14.63 6.68
N ARG A 683 6.90 -14.90 7.21
CA ARG A 683 7.43 -14.30 8.43
C ARG A 683 7.68 -12.80 8.24
N LEU A 684 8.38 -12.42 7.17
CA LEU A 684 8.66 -11.03 6.84
C LEU A 684 7.37 -10.20 6.69
N LYS A 685 6.36 -10.69 5.97
CA LYS A 685 5.06 -10.00 5.81
C LYS A 685 4.23 -9.91 7.10
N ALA A 686 4.33 -10.87 8.01
CA ALA A 686 3.68 -10.76 9.32
C ALA A 686 4.34 -9.68 10.19
N ILE A 687 5.68 -9.62 10.21
CA ILE A 687 6.44 -8.54 10.86
C ILE A 687 6.10 -7.19 10.23
N GLU A 688 5.92 -7.14 8.92
CA GLU A 688 5.56 -5.93 8.18
C GLU A 688 4.19 -5.39 8.62
N TYR A 689 3.13 -6.20 8.56
CA TYR A 689 1.81 -5.75 9.01
C TYR A 689 1.78 -5.39 10.51
N ALA A 690 2.59 -6.07 11.33
CA ALA A 690 2.74 -5.78 12.74
C ALA A 690 3.29 -4.36 12.98
N SER A 691 4.39 -3.98 12.32
CA SER A 691 4.96 -2.65 12.50
C SER A 691 4.09 -1.54 11.93
N GLY A 692 3.29 -1.80 10.90
CA GLY A 692 2.33 -0.81 10.43
C GLY A 692 1.19 -0.59 11.40
N HIS A 693 0.67 -1.65 12.03
CA HIS A 693 -0.26 -1.50 13.13
C HIS A 693 0.38 -0.70 14.28
N ALA A 694 1.66 -0.92 14.58
CA ALA A 694 2.42 -0.13 15.55
C ALA A 694 2.55 1.35 15.16
N ILE A 695 2.83 1.68 13.89
CA ILE A 695 2.85 3.07 13.40
C ILE A 695 1.52 3.76 13.69
N LEU A 696 0.39 3.14 13.31
CA LEU A 696 -0.93 3.75 13.52
C LEU A 696 -1.29 3.87 15.02
N LEU A 697 -0.82 2.95 15.86
CA LEU A 697 -0.97 3.03 17.32
C LEU A 697 -0.18 4.19 17.92
N ILE A 698 1.06 4.41 17.47
CA ILE A 698 1.88 5.56 17.86
C ILE A 698 1.19 6.87 17.46
N GLN A 699 0.73 6.99 16.22
CA GLN A 699 0.03 8.19 15.75
C GLN A 699 -1.25 8.46 16.55
N ALA A 700 -2.03 7.42 16.86
CA ALA A 700 -3.23 7.55 17.69
C ALA A 700 -2.88 7.94 19.15
N ALA A 701 -1.84 7.34 19.74
CA ALA A 701 -1.37 7.69 21.08
C ALA A 701 -0.91 9.14 21.20
N LEU A 702 -0.38 9.75 20.12
CA LEU A 702 0.04 11.15 20.08
C LEU A 702 -1.13 12.13 19.85
N ILE A 703 -2.03 11.84 18.91
CA ILE A 703 -3.17 12.73 18.58
C ILE A 703 -4.23 12.73 19.68
N GLY A 704 -4.55 11.56 20.25
CA GLY A 704 -5.65 11.40 21.20
C GLY A 704 -5.58 12.34 22.42
N PRO A 705 -4.48 12.33 23.20
CA PRO A 705 -4.27 13.26 24.31
C PRO A 705 -4.29 14.72 23.84
N THR A 706 -3.76 14.99 22.64
CA THR A 706 -3.65 16.36 22.11
C THR A 706 -5.00 16.98 21.75
N ILE A 707 -6.00 16.19 21.30
CA ILE A 707 -7.37 16.69 21.02
C ILE A 707 -8.37 16.51 22.18
N LYS A 708 -7.99 15.80 23.25
CA LYS A 708 -8.78 15.58 24.48
C LYS A 708 -9.21 16.90 25.17
N PRO A 709 -8.37 17.94 25.37
CA PRO A 709 -8.78 19.20 26.01
C PRO A 709 -9.90 19.96 25.30
N PHE A 710 -10.05 19.76 23.98
CA PHE A 710 -11.02 20.48 23.14
C PHE A 710 -12.42 19.85 23.16
N GLY A 711 -12.70 18.90 24.07
CA GLY A 711 -14.02 18.26 24.23
C GLY A 711 -14.45 17.33 23.09
N VAL A 712 -13.54 17.02 22.16
CA VAL A 712 -13.81 16.34 20.88
C VAL A 712 -14.14 14.85 21.04
N LEU A 713 -13.61 14.21 22.08
CA LEU A 713 -13.64 12.76 22.26
C LEU A 713 -14.41 12.37 23.54
N PRO A 714 -15.76 12.28 23.50
CA PRO A 714 -16.57 11.97 24.68
C PRO A 714 -16.33 10.57 25.29
N ALA A 715 -15.64 9.69 24.56
CA ALA A 715 -15.19 8.38 25.02
C ALA A 715 -13.65 8.24 24.94
N TYR A 716 -12.90 9.32 25.20
CA TYR A 716 -11.44 9.32 25.09
C TYR A 716 -10.77 8.19 25.87
N THR A 717 -11.10 8.04 27.16
CA THR A 717 -10.43 7.10 28.07
C THR A 717 -10.61 5.63 27.65
N GLU A 718 -11.78 5.28 27.09
CA GLU A 718 -11.97 3.94 26.53
C GLU A 718 -11.04 3.71 25.33
N LYS A 719 -10.83 4.74 24.50
CA LYS A 719 -9.96 4.67 23.32
C LYS A 719 -8.47 4.72 23.68
N SER A 720 -8.04 5.43 24.73
CA SER A 720 -6.65 5.37 25.22
C SER A 720 -6.33 3.97 25.77
N HIS A 721 -7.24 3.41 26.57
CA HIS A 721 -7.10 2.04 27.07
C HIS A 721 -7.03 1.02 25.93
N GLN A 722 -7.90 1.11 24.90
CA GLN A 722 -7.86 0.24 23.72
C GLN A 722 -6.52 0.35 22.95
N ILE A 723 -5.95 1.55 22.80
CA ILE A 723 -4.63 1.75 22.17
C ILE A 723 -3.51 1.10 23.00
N CYS A 724 -3.58 1.19 24.33
CA CYS A 724 -2.64 0.52 25.23
C CYS A 724 -2.76 -1.02 25.15
N ASP A 725 -3.99 -1.54 25.20
CA ASP A 725 -4.28 -2.97 25.05
C ASP A 725 -3.78 -3.52 23.70
N GLU A 726 -4.02 -2.79 22.61
CA GLU A 726 -3.49 -3.12 21.28
C GLU A 726 -1.96 -3.13 21.26
N ALA A 727 -1.31 -2.11 21.82
CA ALA A 727 0.15 -1.99 21.84
C ALA A 727 0.84 -3.10 22.66
N ILE A 728 0.31 -3.40 23.85
CA ILE A 728 0.76 -4.52 24.70
C ILE A 728 0.59 -5.86 23.97
N THR A 729 -0.60 -6.12 23.39
CA THR A 729 -0.88 -7.37 22.68
C THR A 729 0.06 -7.58 21.50
N LEU A 730 0.23 -6.55 20.68
CA LEU A 730 1.08 -6.53 19.49
C LEU A 730 2.56 -6.77 19.84
N ALA A 731 3.06 -6.09 20.88
CA ALA A 731 4.42 -6.27 21.38
C ALA A 731 4.66 -7.67 21.97
N GLN A 732 3.67 -8.23 22.68
CA GLN A 732 3.74 -9.59 23.27
C GLN A 732 3.77 -10.67 22.18
N GLN A 733 2.87 -10.61 21.19
CA GLN A 733 2.78 -11.58 20.11
C GLN A 733 4.04 -11.58 19.22
N CYS A 734 4.66 -10.41 19.02
CA CYS A 734 5.83 -10.29 18.16
C CYS A 734 7.17 -10.64 18.84
N GLN A 735 7.19 -11.05 20.12
CA GLN A 735 8.42 -11.47 20.82
C GLN A 735 9.19 -12.60 20.09
N ALA A 736 8.50 -13.43 19.30
CA ALA A 736 9.13 -14.49 18.49
C ALA A 736 10.17 -13.97 17.48
N PHE A 737 10.04 -12.72 17.03
CA PHE A 737 10.91 -12.10 16.04
C PHE A 737 12.08 -11.28 16.65
N ARG A 738 12.32 -11.41 17.96
CA ARG A 738 13.41 -10.74 18.69
C ARG A 738 14.80 -11.31 18.31
N PRO A 739 15.84 -10.48 18.08
CA PRO A 739 15.87 -9.06 18.39
C PRO A 739 15.43 -8.13 17.24
N CYS A 740 15.92 -8.32 16.01
CA CYS A 740 15.80 -7.28 14.98
C CYS A 740 14.39 -7.20 14.38
N GLY A 741 13.72 -8.34 14.18
CA GLY A 741 12.41 -8.39 13.52
C GLY A 741 11.32 -7.62 14.27
N SER A 742 11.24 -7.76 15.59
CA SER A 742 10.30 -7.02 16.45
C SER A 742 10.91 -5.89 17.27
N SER A 743 12.11 -5.44 16.91
CA SER A 743 12.78 -4.28 17.51
C SER A 743 11.94 -2.99 17.48
N TRP A 744 10.91 -2.92 16.64
CA TRP A 744 9.95 -1.82 16.56
C TRP A 744 8.98 -1.74 17.74
N ALA A 745 8.81 -2.81 18.51
CA ALA A 745 7.96 -2.82 19.69
C ALA A 745 8.50 -1.86 20.77
N ALA A 746 9.82 -1.67 20.87
CA ALA A 746 10.40 -0.72 21.82
C ALA A 746 9.93 0.72 21.57
N GLU A 747 9.87 1.18 20.31
CA GLU A 747 9.38 2.52 19.97
C GLU A 747 7.87 2.67 20.23
N LEU A 748 7.09 1.63 19.89
CA LEU A 748 5.65 1.57 20.20
C LEU A 748 5.40 1.72 21.70
N LEU A 749 6.04 0.89 22.53
CA LEU A 749 5.87 0.89 23.99
C LEU A 749 6.31 2.22 24.59
N LYS A 750 7.47 2.74 24.18
CA LYS A 750 7.98 4.05 24.62
C LYS A 750 7.02 5.19 24.30
N MET A 751 6.49 5.26 23.08
CA MET A 751 5.59 6.34 22.65
C MET A 751 4.21 6.25 23.31
N VAL A 752 3.64 5.04 23.43
CA VAL A 752 2.37 4.83 24.13
C VAL A 752 2.50 5.17 25.61
N TRP A 753 3.57 4.72 26.29
CA TRP A 753 3.87 5.10 27.67
C TRP A 753 4.10 6.62 27.79
N ALA A 754 4.81 7.24 26.86
CA ALA A 754 5.12 8.67 26.93
C ALA A 754 3.86 9.56 26.76
N ALA A 755 2.96 9.20 25.84
CA ALA A 755 1.83 10.04 25.46
C ALA A 755 0.53 9.77 26.25
N LEU A 756 0.29 8.53 26.72
CA LEU A 756 -0.90 8.22 27.52
C LEU A 756 -0.66 8.58 29.00
N ASP A 757 -1.31 9.65 29.45
CA ASP A 757 -1.12 10.28 30.76
C ASP A 757 -1.84 9.57 31.92
N ASP A 758 -2.89 8.80 31.61
CA ASP A 758 -3.77 8.10 32.57
C ASP A 758 -3.10 6.96 33.36
N GLY A 759 -1.93 6.47 32.92
CA GLY A 759 -1.16 5.42 33.60
C GLY A 759 -1.68 4.00 33.40
N TYR A 760 -2.64 3.80 32.49
CA TYR A 760 -3.30 2.51 32.28
C TYR A 760 -2.33 1.43 31.78
N ARG A 761 -2.18 0.36 32.58
CA ARG A 761 -1.24 -0.77 32.35
C ARG A 761 0.24 -0.37 32.21
N ASN A 762 0.66 0.78 32.77
CA ASN A 762 2.06 1.22 32.72
C ASN A 762 3.07 0.18 33.22
N GLU A 763 2.76 -0.57 34.27
CA GLU A 763 3.59 -1.67 34.80
C GLU A 763 3.90 -2.74 33.74
N GLU A 764 2.92 -3.11 32.91
CA GLU A 764 3.07 -4.11 31.85
C GLU A 764 3.75 -3.56 30.59
N LEU A 765 3.58 -2.25 30.31
CA LEU A 765 4.41 -1.54 29.32
C LEU A 765 5.88 -1.49 29.76
N GLU A 766 6.14 -1.27 31.05
CA GLU A 766 7.48 -1.24 31.65
C GLU A 766 8.13 -2.64 31.62
N GLU A 767 7.43 -3.71 32.04
CA GLU A 767 7.89 -5.09 31.87
C GLU A 767 8.19 -5.49 30.41
N LEU A 768 7.45 -4.93 29.45
CA LEU A 768 7.70 -5.17 28.03
C LEU A 768 8.90 -4.37 27.53
N MET A 769 9.06 -3.12 27.95
CA MET A 769 10.24 -2.31 27.63
C MET A 769 11.52 -2.97 28.16
N ASP A 770 11.53 -3.44 29.42
CA ASP A 770 12.68 -4.13 30.00
C ASP A 770 13.01 -5.43 29.25
N ARG A 771 11.99 -6.22 28.88
CA ARG A 771 12.18 -7.41 28.02
C ARG A 771 12.78 -7.08 26.66
N TYR A 772 12.33 -6.01 25.99
CA TYR A 772 12.93 -5.59 24.73
C TYR A 772 14.32 -4.94 24.91
N ALA A 773 14.66 -4.46 26.11
CA ALA A 773 16.00 -3.94 26.42
C ALA A 773 17.05 -5.06 26.58
N GLU A 774 16.65 -6.30 26.94
CA GLU A 774 17.54 -7.48 26.95
C GLU A 774 18.28 -7.71 25.61
N ASP A 775 17.68 -7.27 24.50
CA ASP A 775 18.20 -7.45 23.14
C ASP A 775 19.25 -6.40 22.74
N VAL A 776 19.35 -5.28 23.45
CA VAL A 776 20.06 -4.07 23.00
C VAL A 776 20.94 -3.51 24.09
N GLN A 777 22.27 -3.56 23.88
CA GLN A 777 23.23 -3.10 24.88
C GLN A 777 23.02 -1.62 25.23
N GLY A 778 22.90 -1.34 26.53
CA GLY A 778 22.78 0.01 27.07
C GLY A 778 21.40 0.65 26.91
N ALA A 779 20.38 -0.05 26.41
CA ALA A 779 19.03 0.47 26.32
C ALA A 779 18.46 0.86 27.70
N ASP A 780 17.81 2.02 27.74
CA ASP A 780 17.06 2.56 28.88
C ASP A 780 15.73 3.10 28.33
N TYR A 781 14.89 2.20 27.82
CA TYR A 781 13.68 2.59 27.10
C TYR A 781 12.68 3.33 28.00
N LEU A 782 12.62 2.97 29.29
CA LEU A 782 11.79 3.69 30.26
C LEU A 782 12.34 5.09 30.56
N GLY A 783 13.66 5.27 30.65
CA GLY A 783 14.30 6.59 30.71
C GLY A 783 14.05 7.42 29.46
N GLU A 784 14.10 6.81 28.26
CA GLU A 784 13.71 7.47 27.00
C GLU A 784 12.22 7.88 27.02
N ALA A 785 11.31 7.01 27.43
CA ALA A 785 9.88 7.30 27.51
C ALA A 785 9.56 8.43 28.51
N LYS A 786 10.22 8.43 29.69
CA LYS A 786 10.16 9.51 30.68
C LYS A 786 10.69 10.83 30.11
N ASN A 787 11.78 10.79 29.34
CA ASN A 787 12.31 11.96 28.63
C ASN A 787 11.36 12.48 27.53
N MET A 788 10.60 11.61 26.86
CA MET A 788 9.60 12.00 25.85
C MET A 788 8.33 12.59 26.46
N ARG A 789 7.79 12.00 27.54
CA ARG A 789 6.67 12.61 28.30
C ARG A 789 6.99 14.04 28.74
N ASN A 790 8.16 14.22 29.37
CA ASN A 790 8.69 15.53 29.76
C ASN A 790 8.85 16.54 28.60
N ARG A 791 8.91 16.10 27.33
CA ARG A 791 8.95 16.96 26.13
C ARG A 791 7.53 17.31 25.66
N PHE A 792 6.61 16.35 25.65
CA PHE A 792 5.19 16.57 25.35
C PHE A 792 4.52 17.52 26.36
N ASP A 793 4.86 17.40 27.65
CA ASP A 793 4.43 18.34 28.70
C ASP A 793 4.87 19.79 28.43
N ARG A 794 6.09 19.99 27.88
CA ARG A 794 6.61 21.32 27.54
C ARG A 794 5.99 21.90 26.27
N LEU A 795 5.57 21.07 25.32
CA LEU A 795 4.74 21.51 24.19
C LEU A 795 3.31 21.87 24.66
N GLY A 796 2.90 21.37 25.83
CA GLY A 796 1.64 21.68 26.49
C GLY A 796 0.52 20.69 26.19
N TRP A 797 0.82 19.51 25.62
CA TRP A 797 -0.19 18.52 25.21
C TRP A 797 -1.05 18.01 26.40
N SER A 798 -0.46 17.95 27.59
CA SER A 798 -1.13 17.61 28.86
C SER A 798 -1.76 18.80 29.58
N ASN A 799 -1.50 20.04 29.13
CA ASN A 799 -1.70 21.23 29.96
C ASN A 799 -3.08 21.90 29.73
N ASN A 800 -4.11 21.30 30.30
CA ASN A 800 -5.51 21.75 30.25
C ASN A 800 -5.71 23.27 30.51
N GLN A 801 -4.86 23.92 31.31
CA GLN A 801 -5.01 25.35 31.61
C GLN A 801 -4.76 26.27 30.41
N ARG A 802 -3.95 25.85 29.42
CA ARG A 802 -3.68 26.65 28.21
C ARG A 802 -4.95 26.83 27.37
N PHE A 803 -5.67 25.74 27.14
CA PHE A 803 -6.77 25.65 26.18
C PHE A 803 -8.11 26.23 26.70
N LEU A 804 -8.28 26.36 28.03
CA LEU A 804 -9.46 26.98 28.63
C LEU A 804 -9.66 28.46 28.24
N THR A 805 -8.59 29.13 27.77
CA THR A 805 -8.64 30.53 27.33
C THR A 805 -9.30 30.71 25.95
N ALA A 806 -9.23 29.70 25.07
CA ALA A 806 -9.73 29.77 23.69
C ALA A 806 -11.20 29.32 23.55
N ALA A 807 -11.75 28.62 24.55
CA ALA A 807 -13.04 27.95 24.48
C ALA A 807 -14.30 28.86 24.55
N LYS A 808 -14.21 30.11 24.08
CA LYS A 808 -15.32 31.08 24.08
C LYS A 808 -15.91 31.40 22.71
N ASP A 809 -15.12 31.30 21.65
CA ASP A 809 -15.55 31.65 20.29
C ASP A 809 -15.35 30.44 19.36
N GLY A 810 -16.43 29.86 18.83
CA GLY A 810 -16.33 28.76 17.83
C GLY A 810 -17.22 27.53 18.06
N GLN A 811 -18.51 27.69 18.39
CA GLN A 811 -19.50 26.64 18.11
C GLN A 811 -20.11 26.90 16.73
N ASP A 812 -19.65 26.16 15.72
CA ASP A 812 -20.26 26.21 14.38
C ASP A 812 -20.18 24.86 13.66
N ALA A 813 -21.06 24.64 12.69
CA ALA A 813 -21.26 23.33 12.06
C ALA A 813 -20.09 22.95 11.13
N SER A 814 -19.56 21.73 11.29
CA SER A 814 -18.40 21.27 10.49
C SER A 814 -18.79 20.86 9.06
N PRO A 815 -18.16 21.43 8.01
CA PRO A 815 -18.26 20.91 6.64
C PRO A 815 -17.55 19.54 6.51
N PRO A 816 -17.79 18.76 5.43
CA PRO A 816 -17.11 17.48 5.20
C PRO A 816 -15.57 17.62 5.26
N CYS A 817 -14.89 16.58 5.76
CA CYS A 817 -13.44 16.56 5.88
C CYS A 817 -12.75 16.73 4.51
N VAL A 818 -12.07 17.85 4.33
CA VAL A 818 -11.09 18.07 3.27
C VAL A 818 -9.78 18.46 3.95
N ILE A 819 -8.86 17.50 4.05
CA ILE A 819 -7.44 17.80 4.28
C ILE A 819 -6.84 18.10 2.90
N LEU A 820 -6.05 19.18 2.79
CA LEU A 820 -5.51 19.69 1.52
C LEU A 820 -4.31 18.88 1.01
#